data_AF-A0A387HCK3-F1
#
_entry.id   AF-A0A387HCK3-F1
#
_cell.length_a   1.000
_cell.length_b   1.000
_cell.length_c   1.000
_cell.angle_alpha   90.00
_cell.angle_beta   90.00
_cell.angle_gamma   90.00
#
_symmetry.space_group_name_H-M   'P 1'
#
loop_
_entity.id
_entity.type
_entity.pdbx_description
1 polymer ?
#
loop_
_entity_poly.entity_id
_entity_poly.type
_entity_poly.pdbx_seq_one_letter_code
_entity_poly.pdbx_strand_id
1 'polypeptide(L)'
;MSATDLIVPVKVNALVVNRLTRAAETFNRWTPNFDAMIEEGAGAEPPPGVGTETMGPDSEGVYIHWQLPEALTNGHYDQTTGETTFPFVPNRWLVVRYSTTAASADRKAVGWIVQSDYLESRPVQDADGNDVYGTNKHPNPESPEGAPLELTFLGRRHDLTQAPWTEPPAQKPHLTAAGPGLPGFAAYQPYNKDVFSIHDTLEDLKGGLDNYPPDATLSYFVVGWYSDDELDYLNRAAAVPGLLPPDARGTADLLEALGWDTPEGTAADALDRTLYSGSALGVDWQREGATYESDKPSNIELSEILTLGSSSAEALGRLAARQTRSARTGDLVRSLFHGTLETLDTADGEEDLDTLTHHSWFSGSDGGHVWKVTARPVEGDDELPPPPPEPGWLTELNDVQRQYDDLTLRLRRFQQRLWNIWWLRNKPVPPFTPEHPAGFDAAADVQLNESDATSLAGRTKALLDDQFVLSRQLPTGGTPEELAADIGKYATERGLDPRYQLERTARESYYRPADPVVLIKDTGAKEPLTRDTPLPCRLPEALITRITVGGKTYDRPTTPPSPGLAGLPDACTPLLAEFALLDQVARVPGALDAALKDPAAVAGPVPEHTAPWRQPWLPMHLEYELKYCPTPFHADDTTYWTFNGSRYEWSGRGAQPGGGEADLRWLTFKNRAFLTPSAPFVLQKQIDRYLDTYSGAPTEGLLALREELGDPGMLSQCLDGFHDWLVQQDGTARTTVHVPEATARLVGDIQSVPEGGLLEPPAGDPGTPFQPVRAGQFAFHDLRIVDRFGRTYDIVNSNNYEQVSLTLAESVAPDSVLDEDLIGTARFVQLGPRLLQGARVRLETVRAVDGQRLSPMARAATTENPLAGWLLLNHLDQTLVVHGPDGVSLGELRVVKDIDGADDSVWLPLPGSPHPDVDAREFEEAMPHLARFVRTLKDKPAAALTGLLDTIDQTLDTILDDAAQEDGSPLRLIGRPLALVRADLGVELEGPLLSNPSWDQVLGESEEEYDGYRWPVRLGNEKRLGDGLIGYFAGATGPDQETSYELFHAVMPEGGGGYLTPIGKGHGLAVPARTPDQPVKHHLTLLMDPYAAVHATTDILPVTKVQLPDDLVSEAMRRIRASFRLGPLLAAERVDKAEEARRARAGEEPTEAGVVLPQPASWHGTWSWAEPRGSETEWVELPIVPADPAAHFGDPQAEARYGYLLLDATETS
;
A
#
# COMPACT_ATOMS: atom_id res chain seq x y z
N MET A 1 14.73 -45.11 -17.53
CA MET A 1 14.74 -43.65 -17.69
C MET A 1 14.65 -43.36 -19.17
N SER A 2 13.61 -42.66 -19.61
CA SER A 2 13.52 -42.21 -21.00
C SER A 2 14.54 -41.09 -21.23
N ALA A 3 14.92 -40.80 -22.48
CA ALA A 3 15.73 -39.61 -22.76
C ALA A 3 14.93 -38.30 -22.61
N THR A 4 13.62 -38.43 -22.41
CA THR A 4 12.59 -37.38 -22.40
C THR A 4 12.06 -37.04 -21.01
N ASP A 5 12.58 -37.67 -19.95
CA ASP A 5 12.20 -37.35 -18.57
C ASP A 5 12.92 -36.05 -18.14
N LEU A 6 12.20 -35.05 -17.63
CA LEU A 6 12.78 -33.82 -17.08
C LEU A 6 13.07 -33.99 -15.58
N ILE A 7 14.33 -33.87 -15.17
CA ILE A 7 14.72 -33.93 -13.76
C ILE A 7 14.68 -32.51 -13.18
N VAL A 8 13.67 -32.25 -12.36
CA VAL A 8 13.47 -30.99 -11.63
C VAL A 8 14.10 -31.13 -10.24
N PRO A 9 15.03 -30.26 -9.84
CA PRO A 9 15.65 -30.38 -8.52
C PRO A 9 14.68 -29.99 -7.40
N VAL A 10 14.77 -30.67 -6.26
CA VAL A 10 14.10 -30.31 -5.01
C VAL A 10 15.08 -30.19 -3.86
N LYS A 11 14.88 -29.19 -2.98
CA LYS A 11 15.72 -29.02 -1.80
C LYS A 11 15.28 -29.97 -0.70
N VAL A 12 16.18 -30.86 -0.26
CA VAL A 12 15.92 -31.82 0.82
C VAL A 12 16.64 -31.36 2.09
N ASN A 13 15.88 -31.05 3.12
CA ASN A 13 16.38 -30.66 4.44
C ASN A 13 16.26 -31.84 5.41
N ALA A 14 17.30 -32.04 6.23
CA ALA A 14 17.33 -33.11 7.23
C ALA A 14 17.60 -32.50 8.61
N LEU A 15 16.57 -32.46 9.47
CA LEU A 15 16.71 -32.03 10.86
C LEU A 15 17.06 -33.24 11.73
N VAL A 16 18.22 -33.22 12.38
CA VAL A 16 18.60 -34.23 13.36
C VAL A 16 18.11 -33.83 14.74
N VAL A 17 17.26 -34.65 15.35
CA VAL A 17 16.80 -34.50 16.73
C VAL A 17 17.44 -35.60 17.55
N ASN A 18 18.62 -35.33 18.11
CA ASN A 18 19.23 -36.21 19.10
C ASN A 18 18.76 -35.83 20.52
N ARG A 19 19.24 -36.54 21.53
CA ARG A 19 18.82 -36.29 22.92
C ARG A 19 19.17 -34.88 23.40
N LEU A 20 20.33 -34.35 23.00
CA LEU A 20 20.77 -33.02 23.40
C LEU A 20 19.99 -31.92 22.67
N THR A 21 19.78 -32.04 21.35
CA THR A 21 18.92 -31.13 20.57
C THR A 21 17.53 -31.05 21.18
N ARG A 22 16.91 -32.19 21.50
CA ARG A 22 15.60 -32.24 22.15
C ARG A 22 15.57 -31.56 23.53
N ALA A 23 16.65 -31.67 24.31
CA ALA A 23 16.71 -31.14 25.67
C ALA A 23 17.15 -29.67 25.75
N ALA A 24 17.96 -29.21 24.80
CA ALA A 24 18.58 -27.89 24.79
C ALA A 24 17.83 -26.87 23.91
N GLU A 25 17.06 -27.34 22.92
CA GLU A 25 16.32 -26.46 22.03
C GLU A 25 14.83 -26.43 22.36
N THR A 26 14.23 -25.26 22.17
CA THR A 26 12.78 -25.09 22.21
C THR A 26 12.19 -25.45 20.84
N PHE A 27 11.11 -26.22 20.87
CA PHE A 27 10.27 -26.53 19.72
C PHE A 27 8.86 -26.04 19.98
N ASN A 28 8.32 -25.25 19.07
CA ASN A 28 6.92 -24.85 19.04
C ASN A 28 6.33 -25.39 17.74
N ARG A 29 5.75 -26.59 17.86
CA ARG A 29 5.16 -27.36 16.77
C ARG A 29 3.67 -27.48 17.02
N TRP A 30 2.83 -27.27 16.03
CA TRP A 30 1.39 -27.44 16.16
C TRP A 30 0.82 -28.14 14.92
N THR A 31 -0.37 -28.71 15.06
CA THR A 31 -1.12 -29.30 13.96
C THR A 31 -2.47 -28.60 13.80
N PRO A 32 -3.05 -28.59 12.58
CA PRO A 32 -4.35 -27.98 12.37
C PRO A 32 -5.43 -28.71 13.18
N ASN A 33 -6.31 -27.94 13.82
CA ASN A 33 -7.44 -28.45 14.59
C ASN A 33 -8.74 -28.29 13.79
N PHE A 34 -8.94 -29.19 12.83
CA PHE A 34 -10.16 -29.18 12.01
C PHE A 34 -11.42 -29.57 12.80
N ASP A 35 -11.28 -30.26 13.95
CA ASP A 35 -12.42 -30.56 14.83
C ASP A 35 -12.98 -29.25 15.40
N ALA A 36 -12.15 -28.40 16.03
CA ALA A 36 -12.59 -27.10 16.56
C ALA A 36 -13.06 -26.15 15.45
N MET A 37 -12.44 -26.22 14.27
CA MET A 37 -12.87 -25.44 13.11
C MET A 37 -14.32 -25.75 12.70
N ILE A 38 -14.71 -27.03 12.71
CA ILE A 38 -16.05 -27.49 12.34
C ILE A 38 -17.04 -27.37 13.51
N GLU A 39 -16.62 -27.75 14.72
CA GLU A 39 -17.49 -27.84 15.90
C GLU A 39 -17.69 -26.50 16.63
N GLU A 40 -16.76 -25.55 16.50
CA GLU A 40 -16.75 -24.27 17.24
C GLU A 40 -16.68 -23.04 16.31
N GLY A 41 -16.49 -23.24 15.00
CA GLY A 41 -16.30 -22.15 14.04
C GLY A 41 -14.98 -21.38 14.24
N ALA A 42 -13.97 -22.03 14.85
CA ALA A 42 -12.66 -21.46 15.10
C ALA A 42 -11.75 -21.50 13.85
N GLY A 43 -10.61 -20.79 13.89
CA GLY A 43 -9.55 -20.98 12.90
C GLY A 43 -9.00 -22.41 12.91
N ALA A 44 -8.63 -22.93 11.73
CA ALA A 44 -8.02 -24.26 11.61
C ALA A 44 -6.64 -24.32 12.29
N GLU A 45 -5.89 -23.22 12.28
CA GLU A 45 -4.63 -23.11 13.01
C GLU A 45 -4.91 -22.68 14.45
N PRO A 46 -4.39 -23.40 15.46
CA PRO A 46 -4.60 -23.01 16.83
C PRO A 46 -3.87 -21.68 17.15
N PRO A 47 -4.43 -20.86 18.06
CA PRO A 47 -3.77 -19.64 18.51
C PRO A 47 -2.37 -19.91 19.09
N PRO A 48 -1.46 -18.91 19.07
CA PRO A 48 -0.15 -19.00 19.70
C PRO A 48 -0.17 -19.59 21.12
N GLY A 49 0.67 -20.62 21.34
CA GLY A 49 0.80 -21.33 22.62
C GLY A 49 -0.29 -22.38 22.91
N VAL A 50 -1.25 -22.58 22.00
CA VAL A 50 -2.30 -23.62 22.10
C VAL A 50 -1.95 -24.77 21.17
N GLY A 51 -2.15 -26.02 21.63
CA GLY A 51 -1.93 -27.20 20.79
C GLY A 51 -0.47 -27.51 20.46
N THR A 52 0.48 -26.89 21.18
CA THR A 52 1.92 -27.13 20.98
C THR A 52 2.31 -28.57 21.35
N GLU A 53 2.89 -29.30 20.40
CA GLU A 53 3.44 -30.64 20.58
C GLU A 53 4.66 -30.61 21.51
N THR A 54 4.73 -31.59 22.42
CA THR A 54 5.90 -31.76 23.30
C THR A 54 6.88 -32.76 22.67
N MET A 55 8.15 -32.39 22.57
CA MET A 55 9.18 -33.27 22.02
C MET A 55 9.61 -34.35 23.04
N GLY A 56 9.12 -35.57 22.87
CA GLY A 56 9.41 -36.74 23.69
C GLY A 56 10.60 -37.57 23.20
N PRO A 57 11.02 -38.64 23.93
CA PRO A 57 12.08 -39.54 23.47
C PRO A 57 11.79 -40.22 22.13
N ASP A 58 10.51 -40.41 21.81
CA ASP A 58 9.98 -40.90 20.54
C ASP A 58 10.15 -39.89 19.40
N SER A 59 10.39 -38.61 19.70
CA SER A 59 10.72 -37.59 18.69
C SER A 59 12.19 -37.65 18.25
N GLU A 60 13.04 -38.46 18.89
CA GLU A 60 14.45 -38.63 18.49
C GLU A 60 14.55 -39.30 17.10
N GLY A 61 15.50 -38.86 16.27
CA GLY A 61 15.71 -39.36 14.90
C GLY A 61 16.03 -38.25 13.90
N VAL A 62 15.72 -38.48 12.63
CA VAL A 62 15.94 -37.50 11.56
C VAL A 62 14.62 -37.18 10.85
N TYR A 63 14.25 -35.90 10.80
CA TYR A 63 13.09 -35.41 10.06
C TYR A 63 13.57 -34.95 8.69
N ILE A 64 13.08 -35.59 7.64
CA ILE A 64 13.41 -35.28 6.26
C ILE A 64 12.22 -34.53 5.66
N HIS A 65 12.44 -33.35 5.11
CA HIS A 65 11.42 -32.54 4.43
C HIS A 65 11.96 -32.06 3.10
N TRP A 66 11.18 -32.18 2.04
CA TRP A 66 11.56 -31.71 0.70
C TRP A 66 10.66 -30.56 0.26
N GLN A 67 11.28 -29.50 -0.24
CA GLN A 67 10.60 -28.30 -0.69
C GLN A 67 10.16 -28.49 -2.15
N LEU A 68 8.89 -28.23 -2.43
CA LEU A 68 8.36 -28.20 -3.79
C LEU A 68 8.92 -26.99 -4.56
N PRO A 69 9.18 -27.11 -5.87
CA PRO A 69 9.56 -25.97 -6.70
C PRO A 69 8.49 -24.88 -6.72
N GLU A 70 8.89 -23.61 -6.83
CA GLU A 70 8.00 -22.43 -6.79
C GLU A 70 6.83 -22.53 -7.79
N ALA A 71 7.08 -23.07 -8.99
CA ALA A 71 6.07 -23.30 -10.02
C ALA A 71 4.87 -24.16 -9.54
N LEU A 72 5.09 -25.06 -8.59
CA LEU A 72 4.06 -25.92 -8.00
C LEU A 72 3.37 -25.29 -6.78
N THR A 73 3.90 -24.18 -6.27
CA THR A 73 3.37 -23.48 -5.10
C THR A 73 2.67 -22.17 -5.46
N ASN A 74 2.64 -21.79 -6.74
CA ASN A 74 1.97 -20.59 -7.23
C ASN A 74 0.52 -20.90 -7.64
N GLY A 75 -0.44 -20.14 -7.10
CA GLY A 75 -1.85 -20.23 -7.47
C GLY A 75 -2.20 -19.29 -8.63
N HIS A 76 -3.11 -19.72 -9.49
CA HIS A 76 -3.71 -18.89 -10.55
C HIS A 76 -5.06 -18.34 -10.07
N TYR A 77 -5.18 -17.02 -10.01
CA TYR A 77 -6.42 -16.32 -9.68
C TYR A 77 -7.22 -16.03 -10.96
N ASP A 78 -8.43 -16.60 -11.06
CA ASP A 78 -9.37 -16.28 -12.11
C ASP A 78 -10.23 -15.09 -11.67
N GLN A 79 -10.04 -13.94 -12.32
CA GLN A 79 -10.77 -12.71 -12.02
C GLN A 79 -12.29 -12.81 -12.24
N THR A 80 -12.73 -13.74 -13.10
CA THR A 80 -14.15 -13.92 -13.45
C THR A 80 -14.90 -14.68 -12.36
N THR A 81 -14.29 -15.74 -11.85
CA THR A 81 -14.88 -16.61 -10.83
C THR A 81 -14.51 -16.18 -9.40
N GLY A 82 -13.42 -15.42 -9.24
CA GLY A 82 -12.82 -15.09 -7.95
C GLY A 82 -12.07 -16.25 -7.31
N GLU A 83 -11.89 -17.37 -8.03
CA GLU A 83 -11.26 -18.57 -7.50
C GLU A 83 -9.75 -18.56 -7.71
N THR A 84 -8.99 -18.92 -6.67
CA THR A 84 -7.56 -19.24 -6.80
C THR A 84 -7.38 -20.74 -6.91
N THR A 85 -6.79 -21.19 -8.02
CA THR A 85 -6.51 -22.61 -8.27
C THR A 85 -5.01 -22.89 -8.20
N PHE A 86 -4.63 -23.95 -7.48
CA PHE A 86 -3.23 -24.39 -7.39
C PHE A 86 -2.99 -25.62 -8.27
N PRO A 87 -1.78 -25.78 -8.84
CA PRO A 87 -1.45 -26.97 -9.60
C PRO A 87 -1.42 -28.22 -8.70
N PHE A 88 -1.69 -29.37 -9.30
CA PHE A 88 -1.47 -30.65 -8.63
C PHE A 88 0.03 -30.90 -8.47
N VAL A 89 0.39 -31.51 -7.34
CA VAL A 89 1.77 -31.75 -6.95
C VAL A 89 2.09 -33.26 -7.00
N PRO A 90 3.38 -33.65 -7.10
CA PRO A 90 3.76 -35.05 -7.14
C PRO A 90 3.26 -35.79 -5.89
N ASN A 91 2.63 -36.94 -6.11
CA ASN A 91 1.91 -37.70 -5.09
C ASN A 91 2.58 -39.05 -4.75
N ARG A 92 3.71 -39.37 -5.38
CA ARG A 92 4.57 -40.52 -5.05
C ARG A 92 5.98 -40.04 -4.79
N TRP A 93 6.54 -40.39 -3.64
CA TRP A 93 7.92 -40.05 -3.31
C TRP A 93 8.68 -41.26 -2.80
N LEU A 94 9.76 -41.64 -3.48
CA LEU A 94 10.74 -42.58 -2.98
C LEU A 94 11.72 -41.85 -2.07
N VAL A 95 11.82 -42.29 -0.82
CA VAL A 95 12.85 -41.84 0.13
C VAL A 95 13.80 -43.00 0.40
N VAL A 96 15.10 -42.82 0.17
CA VAL A 96 16.13 -43.84 0.43
C VAL A 96 17.12 -43.31 1.44
N ARG A 97 17.48 -44.13 2.43
CA ARG A 97 18.55 -43.85 3.37
C ARG A 97 19.73 -44.79 3.15
N TYR A 98 20.93 -44.23 3.05
CA TYR A 98 22.18 -44.96 3.22
C TYR A 98 22.74 -44.74 4.61
N SER A 99 23.05 -45.84 5.30
CA SER A 99 23.65 -45.82 6.63
C SER A 99 24.95 -46.63 6.67
N THR A 100 25.96 -46.09 7.33
CA THR A 100 27.15 -46.84 7.79
C THR A 100 27.32 -46.63 9.28
N THR A 101 27.61 -47.69 10.02
CA THR A 101 27.84 -47.62 11.47
C THR A 101 29.29 -47.98 11.79
N ALA A 102 29.77 -47.64 12.99
CA ALA A 102 31.10 -48.07 13.42
C ALA A 102 31.27 -49.61 13.42
N ALA A 103 30.18 -50.35 13.57
CA ALA A 103 30.17 -51.82 13.59
C ALA A 103 30.24 -52.46 12.19
N SER A 104 29.84 -51.73 11.13
CA SER A 104 29.88 -52.21 9.74
C SER A 104 30.14 -51.06 8.78
N ALA A 105 31.28 -51.13 8.08
CA ALA A 105 31.62 -50.19 7.02
C ALA A 105 30.82 -50.41 5.72
N ASP A 106 30.07 -51.52 5.62
CA ASP A 106 29.19 -51.78 4.47
C ASP A 106 27.99 -50.84 4.47
N ARG A 107 27.72 -50.20 3.32
CA ARG A 107 26.57 -49.31 3.14
C ARG A 107 25.28 -50.12 3.10
N LYS A 108 24.43 -49.95 4.12
CA LYS A 108 23.05 -50.48 4.13
C LYS A 108 22.11 -49.46 3.51
N ALA A 109 21.24 -49.93 2.62
CA ALA A 109 20.16 -49.15 2.02
C ALA A 109 18.80 -49.60 2.58
N VAL A 110 17.99 -48.64 3.00
CA VAL A 110 16.56 -48.83 3.32
C VAL A 110 15.76 -47.77 2.59
N GLY A 111 14.49 -48.02 2.30
CA GLY A 111 13.68 -47.06 1.56
C GLY A 111 12.19 -47.18 1.81
N TRP A 112 11.50 -46.08 1.56
CA TRP A 112 10.07 -45.92 1.78
C TRP A 112 9.43 -45.24 0.56
N ILE A 113 8.20 -45.62 0.25
CA ILE A 113 7.34 -44.87 -0.68
C ILE A 113 6.34 -44.07 0.13
N VAL A 114 6.38 -42.75 0.00
CA VAL A 114 5.35 -41.87 0.52
C VAL A 114 4.24 -41.75 -0.52
N GLN A 115 3.03 -42.10 -0.11
CA GLN A 115 1.81 -41.89 -0.88
C GLN A 115 1.10 -40.65 -0.33
N SER A 116 1.41 -39.51 -0.91
CA SER A 116 1.03 -38.19 -0.37
C SER A 116 -0.48 -37.92 -0.47
N ASP A 117 -1.16 -38.51 -1.43
CA ASP A 117 -2.60 -38.34 -1.71
C ASP A 117 -3.47 -39.46 -1.10
N TYR A 118 -2.93 -40.27 -0.20
CA TYR A 118 -3.70 -41.33 0.44
C TYR A 118 -4.75 -40.75 1.38
N LEU A 119 -6.02 -41.07 1.15
CA LEU A 119 -7.13 -40.72 2.04
C LEU A 119 -7.62 -41.94 2.82
N GLU A 120 -7.81 -41.78 4.13
CA GLU A 120 -8.31 -42.84 5.01
C GLU A 120 -9.41 -42.37 5.95
N SER A 121 -10.64 -42.82 5.69
CA SER A 121 -11.83 -42.51 6.47
C SER A 121 -12.13 -43.52 7.59
N ARG A 122 -11.42 -44.66 7.62
CA ARG A 122 -11.54 -45.71 8.66
C ARG A 122 -10.18 -46.36 8.90
N PRO A 123 -9.86 -46.74 10.15
CA PRO A 123 -8.60 -47.41 10.43
C PRO A 123 -8.46 -48.71 9.63
N VAL A 124 -7.27 -48.94 9.09
CA VAL A 124 -6.88 -50.23 8.49
C VAL A 124 -6.01 -50.97 9.50
N GLN A 125 -6.23 -52.28 9.64
CA GLN A 125 -5.40 -53.10 10.52
C GLN A 125 -4.04 -53.40 9.88
N ASP A 126 -2.94 -53.14 10.59
CA ASP A 126 -1.61 -53.58 10.19
C ASP A 126 -1.45 -55.11 10.25
N ALA A 127 -0.26 -55.61 9.88
CA ALA A 127 0.05 -57.04 9.90
C ALA A 127 -0.05 -57.67 11.30
N ASP A 128 0.00 -56.87 12.37
CA ASP A 128 -0.10 -57.28 13.77
C ASP A 128 -1.53 -57.08 14.34
N GLY A 129 -2.46 -56.55 13.54
CA GLY A 129 -3.85 -56.33 13.90
C GLY A 129 -4.14 -55.00 14.61
N ASN A 130 -3.20 -54.05 14.62
CA ASN A 130 -3.39 -52.71 15.20
C ASN A 130 -4.05 -51.78 14.19
N ASP A 131 -4.93 -50.91 14.68
CA ASP A 131 -5.55 -49.86 13.87
C ASP A 131 -4.50 -48.82 13.45
N VAL A 132 -4.33 -48.64 12.14
CA VAL A 132 -3.47 -47.63 11.51
C VAL A 132 -4.36 -46.63 10.78
N TYR A 133 -4.01 -45.35 10.93
CA TYR A 133 -4.64 -44.22 10.25
C TYR A 133 -3.61 -43.56 9.33
N GLY A 134 -4.06 -42.80 8.33
CA GLY A 134 -3.23 -41.83 7.62
C GLY A 134 -2.64 -40.81 8.62
N THR A 135 -1.64 -40.06 8.17
CA THR A 135 -0.78 -39.37 9.13
C THR A 135 -1.32 -38.03 9.61
N ASN A 136 -1.97 -37.25 8.74
CA ASN A 136 -2.45 -35.90 9.07
C ASN A 136 -3.97 -35.84 8.97
N LYS A 137 -4.65 -35.29 9.98
CA LYS A 137 -6.09 -34.98 9.86
C LYS A 137 -6.32 -34.02 8.70
N HIS A 138 -7.40 -34.21 7.96
CA HIS A 138 -7.71 -33.45 6.74
C HIS A 138 -9.24 -33.40 6.51
N PRO A 139 -9.82 -32.28 6.06
CA PRO A 139 -11.19 -32.24 5.57
C PRO A 139 -11.35 -33.12 4.33
N ASN A 140 -12.32 -34.03 4.31
CA ASN A 140 -12.50 -34.96 3.22
C ASN A 140 -12.82 -34.20 1.91
N PRO A 141 -11.96 -34.24 0.88
CA PRO A 141 -12.19 -33.54 -0.39
C PRO A 141 -13.35 -34.13 -1.20
N GLU A 142 -13.85 -35.31 -0.82
CA GLU A 142 -15.02 -35.95 -1.41
C GLU A 142 -16.32 -35.64 -0.65
N SER A 143 -16.29 -34.75 0.36
CA SER A 143 -17.49 -34.31 1.08
C SER A 143 -18.49 -33.71 0.08
N PRO A 144 -19.79 -34.09 0.13
CA PRO A 144 -20.80 -33.52 -0.75
C PRO A 144 -20.92 -32.01 -0.56
N GLU A 145 -21.04 -31.28 -1.66
CA GLU A 145 -21.26 -29.84 -1.64
C GLU A 145 -22.54 -29.49 -0.85
N GLY A 146 -22.45 -28.56 0.09
CA GLY A 146 -23.55 -28.16 0.97
C GLY A 146 -23.83 -29.09 2.16
N ALA A 147 -23.06 -30.18 2.34
CA ALA A 147 -23.10 -31.02 3.54
C ALA A 147 -22.03 -30.59 4.57
N PRO A 148 -22.17 -30.94 5.86
CA PRO A 148 -21.10 -30.77 6.84
C PRO A 148 -19.81 -31.43 6.37
N LEU A 149 -18.67 -30.75 6.54
CA LEU A 149 -17.36 -31.28 6.20
C LEU A 149 -17.08 -32.54 7.02
N GLU A 150 -16.79 -33.66 6.37
CA GLU A 150 -16.34 -34.87 7.03
C GLU A 150 -14.81 -34.83 7.22
N LEU A 151 -14.30 -35.37 8.33
CA LEU A 151 -12.85 -35.48 8.55
C LEU A 151 -12.33 -36.85 8.11
N THR A 152 -11.13 -36.83 7.54
CA THR A 152 -10.36 -38.01 7.10
C THR A 152 -8.89 -37.83 7.51
N PHE A 153 -8.05 -38.82 7.23
CA PHE A 153 -6.60 -38.67 7.30
C PHE A 153 -5.97 -38.62 5.90
N LEU A 154 -4.89 -37.85 5.76
CA LEU A 154 -4.10 -37.64 4.55
C LEU A 154 -2.66 -38.14 4.75
N GLY A 155 -2.16 -38.85 3.73
CA GLY A 155 -0.77 -39.27 3.63
C GLY A 155 -0.49 -40.59 4.35
N ARG A 156 0.42 -41.37 3.78
CA ARG A 156 1.01 -42.57 4.41
C ARG A 156 2.37 -42.90 3.81
N ARG A 157 3.13 -43.76 4.49
CA ARG A 157 4.37 -44.34 3.95
C ARG A 157 4.32 -45.87 3.90
N HIS A 158 4.95 -46.44 2.88
CA HIS A 158 5.13 -47.87 2.66
C HIS A 158 6.61 -48.26 2.80
N ASP A 159 6.93 -49.24 3.64
CA ASP A 159 8.30 -49.71 3.87
C ASP A 159 8.70 -50.77 2.83
N LEU A 160 9.69 -50.44 1.98
CA LEU A 160 10.17 -51.33 0.92
C LEU A 160 10.92 -52.55 1.46
N THR A 161 11.37 -52.53 2.71
CA THR A 161 12.03 -53.67 3.35
C THR A 161 11.05 -54.77 3.74
N GLN A 162 9.77 -54.44 3.91
CA GLN A 162 8.71 -55.39 4.28
C GLN A 162 8.06 -56.02 3.04
N ALA A 163 7.76 -55.22 2.02
CA ALA A 163 7.18 -55.70 0.76
C ALA A 163 7.49 -54.75 -0.41
N PRO A 164 7.53 -55.26 -1.66
CA PRO A 164 7.62 -54.41 -2.86
C PRO A 164 6.41 -53.45 -2.99
N TRP A 165 6.64 -52.27 -3.58
CA TRP A 165 5.56 -51.33 -3.89
C TRP A 165 4.64 -51.89 -4.99
N THR A 166 3.34 -51.67 -4.84
CA THR A 166 2.34 -51.90 -5.89
C THR A 166 1.46 -50.67 -5.96
N GLU A 167 1.36 -50.08 -7.15
CA GLU A 167 0.58 -48.86 -7.36
C GLU A 167 -0.92 -49.12 -7.05
N PRO A 168 -1.55 -48.35 -6.16
CA PRO A 168 -2.97 -48.47 -5.89
C PRO A 168 -3.83 -48.02 -7.09
N PRO A 169 -5.14 -48.35 -7.10
CA PRO A 169 -6.06 -47.83 -8.11
C PRO A 169 -6.07 -46.29 -8.13
N ALA A 170 -6.23 -45.72 -9.32
CA ALA A 170 -6.32 -44.27 -9.50
C ALA A 170 -7.45 -43.67 -8.65
N GLN A 171 -7.14 -42.57 -7.97
CA GLN A 171 -8.09 -41.80 -7.15
C GLN A 171 -8.36 -40.45 -7.82
N LYS A 172 -9.40 -39.75 -7.39
CA LYS A 172 -9.67 -38.39 -7.85
C LYS A 172 -8.52 -37.47 -7.39
N PRO A 173 -7.86 -36.74 -8.31
CA PRO A 173 -6.80 -35.81 -7.94
C PRO A 173 -7.32 -34.69 -7.03
N HIS A 174 -6.63 -34.44 -5.92
CA HIS A 174 -7.01 -33.43 -4.93
C HIS A 174 -5.84 -32.74 -4.24
N LEU A 175 -4.62 -33.32 -4.29
CA LEU A 175 -3.46 -32.80 -3.57
C LEU A 175 -2.81 -31.63 -4.31
N THR A 176 -2.73 -30.47 -3.66
CA THR A 176 -2.00 -29.28 -4.11
C THR A 176 -1.02 -28.81 -3.03
N ALA A 177 -0.19 -27.81 -3.32
CA ALA A 177 0.73 -27.23 -2.34
C ALA A 177 0.02 -26.57 -1.14
N ALA A 178 -1.22 -26.11 -1.33
CA ALA A 178 -2.05 -25.55 -0.26
C ALA A 178 -2.80 -26.61 0.56
N GLY A 179 -2.79 -27.89 0.14
CA GLY A 179 -3.46 -28.99 0.82
C GLY A 179 -4.93 -28.67 1.17
N PRO A 180 -5.34 -28.66 2.45
CA PRO A 180 -6.69 -28.30 2.89
C PRO A 180 -6.97 -26.78 2.88
N GLY A 181 -6.24 -26.03 2.05
CA GLY A 181 -6.28 -24.57 1.98
C GLY A 181 -5.35 -23.87 2.98
N LEU A 182 -4.45 -24.57 3.67
CA LEU A 182 -3.51 -23.95 4.61
C LEU A 182 -2.28 -23.42 3.85
N PRO A 183 -1.97 -22.11 3.85
CA PRO A 183 -0.86 -21.57 3.07
C PRO A 183 0.50 -22.19 3.43
N GLY A 184 0.69 -22.58 4.70
CA GLY A 184 1.90 -23.24 5.17
C GLY A 184 1.98 -24.75 4.91
N PHE A 185 0.97 -25.38 4.29
CA PHE A 185 0.85 -26.85 4.22
C PHE A 185 2.09 -27.56 3.69
N ALA A 186 2.58 -27.18 2.50
CA ALA A 186 3.76 -27.82 1.91
C ALA A 186 5.09 -27.42 2.60
N ALA A 187 5.13 -26.29 3.29
CA ALA A 187 6.36 -25.71 3.83
C ALA A 187 6.62 -26.06 5.30
N TYR A 188 5.57 -26.07 6.14
CA TYR A 188 5.68 -26.34 7.58
C TYR A 188 5.58 -27.85 7.83
N GLN A 189 6.72 -28.47 8.17
CA GLN A 189 6.87 -29.92 8.28
C GLN A 189 5.80 -30.60 9.15
N PRO A 190 5.36 -30.05 10.31
CA PRO A 190 4.29 -30.64 11.11
C PRO A 190 2.97 -30.88 10.35
N TYR A 191 2.68 -30.13 9.29
CA TYR A 191 1.43 -30.24 8.54
C TYR A 191 1.42 -31.36 7.49
N ASN A 192 2.59 -31.88 7.11
CA ASN A 192 2.75 -32.71 5.92
C ASN A 192 3.56 -34.00 6.18
N LYS A 193 3.50 -34.53 7.40
CA LYS A 193 4.19 -35.79 7.75
C LYS A 193 3.63 -36.92 6.90
N ASP A 194 4.50 -37.68 6.24
CA ASP A 194 4.15 -38.69 5.22
C ASP A 194 3.32 -38.14 4.05
N VAL A 195 3.54 -36.86 3.71
CA VAL A 195 3.06 -36.20 2.49
C VAL A 195 4.25 -35.55 1.76
N PHE A 196 4.93 -34.59 2.38
CA PHE A 196 6.16 -33.95 1.89
C PHE A 196 7.34 -34.06 2.87
N SER A 197 7.17 -34.89 3.91
CA SER A 197 8.21 -35.21 4.86
C SER A 197 8.10 -36.63 5.39
N ILE A 198 9.19 -37.14 5.99
CA ILE A 198 9.18 -38.36 6.81
C ILE A 198 9.95 -38.12 8.11
N HIS A 199 9.59 -38.86 9.16
CA HIS A 199 10.41 -38.98 10.38
C HIS A 199 11.03 -40.37 10.41
N ASP A 200 12.36 -40.43 10.25
CA ASP A 200 13.14 -41.65 10.40
C ASP A 200 13.59 -41.80 11.86
N THR A 201 13.02 -42.78 12.56
CA THR A 201 13.29 -43.09 13.97
C THR A 201 14.61 -43.83 14.18
N LEU A 202 15.25 -44.29 13.10
CA LEU A 202 16.47 -45.12 13.10
C LEU A 202 16.30 -46.44 13.86
N GLU A 203 15.07 -46.90 14.05
CA GLU A 203 14.76 -48.08 14.84
C GLU A 203 15.34 -49.36 14.23
N ASP A 204 15.43 -49.44 12.90
CA ASP A 204 16.01 -50.57 12.18
C ASP A 204 17.54 -50.70 12.34
N LEU A 205 18.18 -49.69 12.93
CA LEU A 205 19.61 -49.71 13.27
C LEU A 205 19.88 -50.22 14.69
N LYS A 206 18.85 -50.37 15.54
CA LYS A 206 18.99 -50.94 16.89
C LYS A 206 19.44 -52.40 16.79
N GLY A 207 20.45 -52.78 17.57
CA GLY A 207 20.80 -54.19 17.76
C GLY A 207 19.73 -54.91 18.58
N GLY A 208 19.62 -56.24 18.46
CA GLY A 208 18.60 -57.03 19.16
C GLY A 208 18.66 -57.00 20.71
N LEU A 209 19.70 -56.40 21.30
CA LEU A 209 19.86 -56.15 22.74
C LEU A 209 20.05 -54.67 23.07
N ASP A 210 20.11 -53.79 22.06
CA ASP A 210 20.39 -52.37 22.23
C ASP A 210 19.07 -51.59 22.25
N ASN A 211 18.90 -50.72 23.25
CA ASN A 211 17.70 -49.91 23.37
C ASN A 211 17.71 -48.68 22.42
N TYR A 212 18.85 -48.39 21.77
CA TYR A 212 19.07 -47.16 21.01
C TYR A 212 19.93 -47.40 19.75
N PRO A 213 19.73 -46.62 18.68
CA PRO A 213 20.52 -46.73 17.46
C PRO A 213 21.98 -46.33 17.71
N PRO A 214 22.97 -47.05 17.13
CA PRO A 214 24.38 -46.72 17.25
C PRO A 214 24.74 -45.46 16.46
N ASP A 215 25.90 -44.88 16.73
CA ASP A 215 26.44 -43.79 15.92
C ASP A 215 26.57 -44.21 14.45
N ALA A 216 26.13 -43.32 13.56
CA ALA A 216 26.04 -43.61 12.14
C ALA A 216 26.23 -42.36 11.29
N THR A 217 26.76 -42.53 10.08
CA THR A 217 26.70 -41.49 9.05
C THR A 217 25.61 -41.89 8.06
N LEU A 218 24.66 -40.99 7.87
CA LEU A 218 23.44 -41.17 7.09
C LEU A 218 23.47 -40.26 5.85
N SER A 219 22.84 -40.70 4.77
CA SER A 219 22.52 -39.84 3.63
C SER A 219 21.12 -40.19 3.17
N TYR A 220 20.34 -39.19 2.77
CA TYR A 220 18.96 -39.35 2.32
C TYR A 220 18.82 -38.89 0.88
N PHE A 221 18.01 -39.62 0.12
CA PHE A 221 17.70 -39.36 -1.27
C PHE A 221 16.19 -39.37 -1.46
N VAL A 222 15.67 -38.38 -2.16
CA VAL A 222 14.24 -38.22 -2.42
C VAL A 222 14.01 -38.11 -3.92
N VAL A 223 13.08 -38.91 -4.45
CA VAL A 223 12.60 -38.82 -5.84
C VAL A 223 11.08 -38.82 -5.87
N GLY A 224 10.48 -37.77 -6.42
CA GLY A 224 9.05 -37.61 -6.62
C GLY A 224 8.62 -37.81 -8.06
N TRP A 225 7.43 -38.36 -8.26
CA TRP A 225 6.74 -38.45 -9.55
C TRP A 225 5.23 -38.41 -9.37
N TYR A 226 4.51 -38.16 -10.46
CA TYR A 226 3.06 -38.27 -10.50
C TYR A 226 2.65 -39.72 -10.74
N SER A 227 1.64 -40.21 -10.02
CA SER A 227 1.08 -41.55 -10.25
C SER A 227 0.44 -41.71 -11.63
N ASP A 228 0.07 -40.59 -12.26
CA ASP A 228 -0.53 -40.49 -13.58
C ASP A 228 0.07 -39.29 -14.33
N ASP A 229 0.54 -39.51 -15.56
CA ASP A 229 1.20 -38.49 -16.39
C ASP A 229 0.26 -37.33 -16.76
N GLU A 230 -1.07 -37.56 -16.77
CA GLU A 230 -2.06 -36.50 -17.04
C GLU A 230 -2.16 -35.47 -15.89
N LEU A 231 -1.61 -35.80 -14.71
CA LEU A 231 -1.54 -34.89 -13.56
C LEU A 231 -0.27 -34.05 -13.55
N ASP A 232 0.73 -34.43 -14.34
CA ASP A 232 1.99 -33.73 -14.41
C ASP A 232 1.78 -32.27 -14.83
N TYR A 233 2.31 -31.33 -14.05
CA TYR A 233 2.10 -29.92 -14.32
C TYR A 233 2.73 -29.49 -15.66
N LEU A 234 3.80 -30.17 -16.11
CA LEU A 234 4.37 -29.94 -17.44
C LEU A 234 3.32 -30.16 -18.56
N ASN A 235 2.42 -31.12 -18.39
CA ASN A 235 1.38 -31.46 -19.37
C ASN A 235 0.12 -30.57 -19.26
N ARG A 236 -0.02 -29.83 -18.16
CA ARG A 236 -1.21 -29.01 -17.85
C ARG A 236 -0.97 -27.52 -17.92
N ALA A 237 0.25 -27.07 -17.65
CA ALA A 237 0.60 -25.66 -17.52
C ALA A 237 0.24 -24.85 -18.77
N ALA A 238 0.42 -25.40 -19.98
CA ALA A 238 0.05 -24.72 -21.23
C ALA A 238 -1.45 -24.38 -21.36
N ALA A 239 -2.33 -25.03 -20.58
CA ALA A 239 -3.76 -24.74 -20.56
C ALA A 239 -4.17 -23.71 -19.47
N VAL A 240 -3.24 -23.27 -18.63
CA VAL A 240 -3.49 -22.26 -17.60
C VAL A 240 -3.65 -20.89 -18.27
N PRO A 241 -4.81 -20.21 -18.11
CA PRO A 241 -5.03 -18.90 -18.71
C PRO A 241 -3.94 -17.89 -18.31
N GLY A 242 -3.40 -17.16 -19.28
CA GLY A 242 -2.42 -16.09 -19.04
C GLY A 242 -1.03 -16.55 -18.59
N LEU A 243 -0.76 -17.85 -18.41
CA LEU A 243 0.58 -18.33 -18.06
C LEU A 243 1.56 -18.15 -19.22
N LEU A 244 1.11 -18.43 -20.46
CA LEU A 244 1.92 -18.27 -21.67
C LEU A 244 1.48 -17.03 -22.45
N PRO A 245 2.43 -16.26 -23.03
CA PRO A 245 2.08 -15.18 -23.94
C PRO A 245 1.45 -15.73 -25.24
N PRO A 246 0.61 -14.95 -25.96
CA PRO A 246 -0.14 -15.42 -27.13
C PRO A 246 0.72 -15.97 -28.28
N ASP A 247 1.97 -15.52 -28.36
CA ASP A 247 2.96 -15.88 -29.36
C ASP A 247 3.89 -17.02 -28.95
N ALA A 248 3.77 -17.56 -27.72
CA ALA A 248 4.57 -18.68 -27.24
C ALA A 248 4.47 -19.93 -28.16
N ARG A 249 5.61 -20.59 -28.38
CA ARG A 249 5.78 -21.79 -29.21
C ARG A 249 6.67 -22.82 -28.49
N GLY A 250 6.04 -23.86 -27.95
CA GLY A 250 6.71 -25.11 -27.59
C GLY A 250 7.26 -25.16 -26.15
N THR A 251 8.11 -26.16 -25.88
CA THR A 251 8.56 -26.52 -24.52
C THR A 251 9.45 -25.49 -23.84
N ALA A 252 10.29 -24.76 -24.58
CA ALA A 252 11.22 -23.80 -23.98
C ALA A 252 10.49 -22.63 -23.32
N ASP A 253 9.53 -22.03 -24.04
CA ASP A 253 8.69 -20.94 -23.51
C ASP A 253 7.85 -21.40 -22.31
N LEU A 254 7.44 -22.68 -22.31
CA LEU A 254 6.75 -23.28 -21.16
C LEU A 254 7.64 -23.40 -19.94
N LEU A 255 8.88 -23.90 -20.10
CA LEU A 255 9.82 -23.99 -18.99
C LEU A 255 10.19 -22.60 -18.46
N GLU A 256 10.38 -21.62 -19.35
CA GLU A 256 10.61 -20.22 -18.97
C GLU A 256 9.45 -19.65 -18.14
N ALA A 257 8.20 -19.86 -18.58
CA ALA A 257 7.01 -19.42 -17.83
C ALA A 257 6.85 -20.12 -16.46
N LEU A 258 7.39 -21.34 -16.32
CA LEU A 258 7.47 -22.06 -15.05
C LEU A 258 8.69 -21.65 -14.19
N GLY A 259 9.55 -20.75 -14.68
CA GLY A 259 10.80 -20.38 -14.02
C GLY A 259 11.82 -21.52 -13.99
N TRP A 260 11.80 -22.43 -14.96
CA TRP A 260 12.69 -23.57 -15.10
C TRP A 260 13.65 -23.37 -16.28
N ASP A 261 14.92 -23.72 -16.10
CA ASP A 261 15.91 -23.65 -17.17
C ASP A 261 15.68 -24.76 -18.21
N THR A 262 15.87 -24.45 -19.49
CA THR A 262 15.75 -25.43 -20.57
C THR A 262 17.07 -26.19 -20.71
N PRO A 263 17.13 -27.50 -20.39
CA PRO A 263 18.39 -28.25 -20.46
C PRO A 263 18.98 -28.26 -21.88
N GLU A 264 20.31 -28.20 -21.99
CA GLU A 264 21.01 -28.35 -23.26
C GLU A 264 20.68 -29.72 -23.89
N GLY A 265 20.38 -29.74 -25.20
CA GLY A 265 20.01 -30.95 -25.92
C GLY A 265 18.52 -31.31 -25.88
N THR A 266 17.68 -30.51 -25.20
CA THR A 266 16.22 -30.68 -25.22
C THR A 266 15.68 -30.54 -26.66
N ALA A 267 15.07 -31.59 -27.18
CA ALA A 267 14.39 -31.53 -28.48
C ALA A 267 13.03 -30.83 -28.35
N ALA A 268 12.62 -30.11 -29.40
CA ALA A 268 11.31 -29.47 -29.45
C ALA A 268 10.20 -30.53 -29.30
N ASP A 269 9.31 -30.34 -28.32
CA ASP A 269 8.18 -31.20 -27.99
C ASP A 269 8.54 -32.61 -27.47
N ALA A 270 9.70 -32.76 -26.85
CA ALA A 270 10.24 -34.07 -26.45
C ALA A 270 10.25 -34.35 -24.95
N LEU A 271 9.59 -33.57 -24.09
CA LEU A 271 9.51 -33.86 -22.66
C LEU A 271 8.19 -34.57 -22.33
N ASP A 272 8.27 -35.74 -21.68
CA ASP A 272 7.10 -36.57 -21.41
C ASP A 272 6.61 -36.49 -19.96
N ARG A 273 7.55 -36.37 -19.01
CA ARG A 273 7.30 -36.47 -17.56
C ARG A 273 8.32 -35.67 -16.77
N THR A 274 7.95 -35.27 -15.55
CA THR A 274 8.82 -34.63 -14.57
C THR A 274 9.18 -35.59 -13.44
N LEU A 275 10.44 -35.54 -13.01
CA LEU A 275 10.97 -36.27 -11.86
C LEU A 275 11.61 -35.28 -10.90
N TYR A 276 11.18 -35.29 -9.65
CA TYR A 276 11.60 -34.34 -8.64
C TYR A 276 12.69 -34.96 -7.78
N SER A 277 13.94 -34.52 -7.87
CA SER A 277 15.07 -35.21 -7.23
C SER A 277 15.91 -34.32 -6.34
N GLY A 278 16.28 -34.83 -5.15
CA GLY A 278 17.15 -34.12 -4.21
C GLY A 278 17.77 -35.03 -3.15
N SER A 279 18.76 -34.53 -2.42
CA SER A 279 19.47 -35.32 -1.39
C SER A 279 19.97 -34.49 -0.22
N ALA A 280 20.05 -35.12 0.96
CA ALA A 280 20.80 -34.63 2.12
C ALA A 280 21.96 -35.59 2.40
N LEU A 281 23.20 -35.09 2.33
CA LEU A 281 24.41 -35.92 2.25
C LEU A 281 25.27 -35.80 3.50
N GLY A 282 25.69 -36.94 4.08
CA GLY A 282 26.65 -36.95 5.19
C GLY A 282 26.08 -36.44 6.52
N VAL A 283 24.83 -36.76 6.81
CA VAL A 283 24.16 -36.47 8.09
C VAL A 283 24.75 -37.34 9.19
N ASP A 284 25.44 -36.75 10.16
CA ASP A 284 26.04 -37.49 11.27
C ASP A 284 25.03 -37.68 12.41
N TRP A 285 24.71 -38.94 12.73
CA TRP A 285 23.89 -39.31 13.87
C TRP A 285 24.75 -39.71 15.06
N GLN A 286 24.61 -38.95 16.16
CA GLN A 286 25.21 -39.24 17.46
C GLN A 286 24.16 -38.95 18.54
N ARG A 287 23.59 -39.99 19.13
CA ARG A 287 22.45 -39.83 20.07
C ARG A 287 22.81 -38.95 21.27
N GLU A 288 23.99 -39.18 21.84
CA GLU A 288 24.55 -38.45 22.99
C GLU A 288 25.59 -37.39 22.56
N GLY A 289 25.63 -37.05 21.26
CA GLY A 289 26.56 -36.07 20.69
C GLY A 289 26.20 -34.62 21.04
N ALA A 290 27.14 -33.71 20.76
CA ALA A 290 26.93 -32.27 20.91
C ALA A 290 25.89 -31.73 19.89
N THR A 291 25.52 -30.45 20.04
CA THR A 291 24.68 -29.74 19.06
C THR A 291 25.43 -29.57 17.74
N TYR A 292 24.69 -29.70 16.65
CA TYR A 292 25.20 -29.58 15.29
C TYR A 292 25.37 -28.12 14.86
N GLU A 293 26.25 -27.89 13.89
CA GLU A 293 26.40 -26.56 13.26
C GLU A 293 25.11 -26.18 12.55
N SER A 294 24.63 -24.96 12.81
CA SER A 294 23.31 -24.46 12.43
C SER A 294 23.38 -22.95 12.22
N ASP A 295 22.63 -22.41 11.26
CA ASP A 295 22.52 -20.94 11.07
C ASP A 295 21.54 -20.28 12.05
N LYS A 296 20.88 -21.08 12.89
CA LYS A 296 20.04 -20.63 14.01
C LYS A 296 20.82 -19.69 14.94
N PRO A 297 20.32 -18.46 15.20
CA PRO A 297 21.00 -17.51 16.09
C PRO A 297 21.20 -18.04 17.52
N SER A 298 22.29 -17.61 18.17
CA SER A 298 22.58 -17.91 19.58
C SER A 298 23.07 -16.66 20.31
N ASN A 299 22.43 -16.30 21.44
CA ASN A 299 22.87 -15.24 22.37
C ASN A 299 23.22 -13.87 21.72
N ILE A 300 22.22 -13.20 21.15
CA ILE A 300 22.39 -11.83 20.60
C ILE A 300 21.85 -10.80 21.63
N GLU A 301 22.49 -9.64 21.73
CA GLU A 301 21.96 -8.50 22.49
C GLU A 301 20.65 -8.00 21.86
N LEU A 302 19.53 -8.11 22.58
CA LEU A 302 18.17 -7.86 22.09
C LEU A 302 17.94 -6.45 21.54
N SER A 303 18.74 -5.47 21.99
CA SER A 303 18.57 -4.06 21.63
C SER A 303 19.11 -3.69 20.24
N GLU A 304 19.76 -4.63 19.54
CA GLU A 304 20.28 -4.44 18.18
C GLU A 304 19.46 -5.15 17.09
N ILE A 305 18.48 -5.97 17.47
CA ILE A 305 17.78 -6.90 16.58
C ILE A 305 16.45 -6.34 16.06
N LEU A 306 15.68 -5.66 16.93
CA LEU A 306 14.29 -5.28 16.65
C LEU A 306 14.17 -3.79 16.34
N THR A 307 13.63 -3.51 15.15
CA THR A 307 13.21 -2.16 14.76
C THR A 307 11.73 -2.13 14.42
N LEU A 308 10.99 -1.14 14.91
CA LEU A 308 9.59 -0.93 14.58
C LEU A 308 9.35 0.42 13.92
N GLY A 309 8.36 0.45 13.04
CA GLY A 309 7.85 1.66 12.40
C GLY A 309 6.40 1.48 11.95
N SER A 310 5.79 2.56 11.48
CA SER A 310 4.46 2.49 10.85
C SER A 310 4.52 1.88 9.44
N SER A 311 5.71 1.77 8.85
CA SER A 311 5.96 1.07 7.58
C SER A 311 7.36 0.46 7.51
N SER A 312 7.59 -0.45 6.55
CA SER A 312 8.89 -1.06 6.29
C SER A 312 9.96 -0.03 5.93
N ALA A 313 9.61 0.99 5.13
CA ALA A 313 10.51 2.07 4.74
C ALA A 313 11.03 2.83 5.96
N GLU A 314 10.12 3.18 6.89
CA GLU A 314 10.45 3.91 8.10
C GLU A 314 11.32 3.08 9.05
N ALA A 315 10.98 1.80 9.25
CA ALA A 315 11.77 0.88 10.07
C ALA A 315 13.18 0.69 9.51
N LEU A 316 13.32 0.52 8.19
CA LEU A 316 14.62 0.41 7.51
C LEU A 316 15.45 1.70 7.64
N GLY A 317 14.84 2.85 7.35
CA GLY A 317 15.48 4.16 7.51
C GLY A 317 15.98 4.38 8.93
N ARG A 318 15.17 4.00 9.93
CA ARG A 318 15.55 4.09 11.34
C ARG A 318 16.71 3.17 11.71
N LEU A 319 16.67 1.92 11.25
CA LEU A 319 17.77 0.95 11.45
C LEU A 319 19.07 1.48 10.85
N ALA A 320 19.03 1.94 9.59
CA ALA A 320 20.18 2.49 8.87
C ALA A 320 20.74 3.74 9.57
N ALA A 321 19.87 4.67 9.99
CA ALA A 321 20.30 5.87 10.71
C ALA A 321 20.96 5.55 12.05
N ARG A 322 20.45 4.55 12.78
CA ARG A 322 21.04 4.11 14.06
C ARG A 322 22.40 3.45 13.85
N GLN A 323 22.53 2.53 12.88
CA GLN A 323 23.76 1.80 12.61
C GLN A 323 24.88 2.72 12.11
N THR A 324 24.55 3.67 11.25
CA THR A 324 25.52 4.60 10.65
C THR A 324 25.69 5.90 11.45
N ARG A 325 24.83 6.14 12.44
CA ARG A 325 24.74 7.40 13.21
C ARG A 325 24.54 8.62 12.30
N SER A 326 23.79 8.44 11.21
CA SER A 326 23.55 9.44 10.16
C SER A 326 22.07 9.45 9.78
N ALA A 327 21.37 10.53 10.13
CA ALA A 327 19.98 10.74 9.71
C ALA A 327 19.86 10.70 8.17
N ARG A 328 20.80 11.38 7.49
CA ARG A 328 20.87 11.41 6.02
C ARG A 328 20.96 10.01 5.40
N THR A 329 21.66 9.07 6.04
CA THR A 329 21.71 7.69 5.54
C THR A 329 20.37 6.98 5.71
N GLY A 330 19.62 7.26 6.78
CA GLY A 330 18.23 6.84 6.91
C GLY A 330 17.36 7.38 5.78
N ASP A 331 17.52 8.65 5.43
CA ASP A 331 16.76 9.30 4.34
C ASP A 331 17.12 8.71 2.96
N LEU A 332 18.39 8.39 2.72
CA LEU A 332 18.83 7.68 1.52
C LEU A 332 18.21 6.28 1.41
N VAL A 333 18.06 5.55 2.53
CA VAL A 333 17.39 4.23 2.53
C VAL A 333 15.88 4.38 2.31
N ARG A 334 15.22 5.35 2.95
CA ARG A 334 13.79 5.64 2.72
C ARG A 334 13.53 6.05 1.27
N SER A 335 14.33 6.96 0.73
CA SER A 335 14.20 7.41 -0.67
C SER A 335 14.49 6.29 -1.66
N LEU A 336 15.49 5.43 -1.41
CA LEU A 336 15.71 4.24 -2.24
C LEU A 336 14.50 3.29 -2.18
N PHE A 337 13.91 3.06 -1.01
CA PHE A 337 12.72 2.22 -0.85
C PHE A 337 11.51 2.76 -1.62
N HIS A 338 11.26 4.07 -1.52
CA HIS A 338 10.19 4.76 -2.26
C HIS A 338 10.54 4.99 -3.73
N GLY A 339 11.82 4.82 -4.10
CA GLY A 339 12.28 5.00 -5.46
C GLY A 339 12.35 6.45 -5.90
N THR A 340 12.74 7.36 -4.99
CA THR A 340 12.81 8.82 -5.16
C THR A 340 14.20 9.38 -4.79
N LEU A 341 15.26 8.62 -5.09
CA LEU A 341 16.63 8.98 -4.72
C LEU A 341 17.09 10.26 -5.44
N GLU A 342 16.64 10.42 -6.68
CA GLU A 342 16.93 11.53 -7.57
C GLU A 342 16.30 12.86 -7.15
N THR A 343 15.16 12.82 -6.43
CA THR A 343 14.49 14.03 -5.96
C THR A 343 14.91 14.44 -4.55
N LEU A 344 15.62 13.58 -3.81
CA LEU A 344 15.99 13.86 -2.41
C LEU A 344 16.89 15.09 -2.23
N ASP A 345 17.75 15.42 -3.21
CA ASP A 345 18.61 16.60 -3.18
C ASP A 345 17.95 17.87 -3.80
N THR A 346 16.68 17.77 -4.21
CA THR A 346 15.91 18.95 -4.61
C THR A 346 15.52 19.78 -3.38
N ALA A 347 15.08 21.01 -3.58
CA ALA A 347 14.81 21.92 -2.46
C ALA A 347 13.72 21.41 -1.50
N ASP A 348 12.73 20.67 -2.01
CA ASP A 348 11.65 20.06 -1.22
C ASP A 348 11.85 18.55 -0.98
N GLY A 349 12.99 17.99 -1.38
CA GLY A 349 13.20 16.54 -1.39
C GLY A 349 13.01 15.85 -0.03
N GLU A 350 13.39 16.51 1.07
CA GLU A 350 13.19 15.99 2.43
C GLU A 350 11.70 16.00 2.83
N GLU A 351 10.98 17.08 2.55
CA GLU A 351 9.54 17.21 2.87
C GLU A 351 8.68 16.27 2.01
N ASP A 352 9.05 16.06 0.75
CA ASP A 352 8.40 15.09 -0.14
C ASP A 352 8.66 13.66 0.31
N LEU A 353 9.89 13.34 0.73
CA LEU A 353 10.21 12.04 1.31
C LEU A 353 9.43 11.76 2.59
N ASP A 354 9.31 12.74 3.49
CA ASP A 354 8.52 12.60 4.71
C ASP A 354 7.03 12.43 4.40
N THR A 355 6.51 13.09 3.37
CA THR A 355 5.13 12.93 2.92
C THR A 355 4.88 11.55 2.31
N LEU A 356 5.80 11.04 1.49
CA LEU A 356 5.72 9.67 0.94
C LEU A 356 5.84 8.61 2.04
N THR A 357 6.73 8.84 3.02
CA THR A 357 6.86 7.97 4.18
C THR A 357 5.55 7.96 4.98
N HIS A 358 4.97 9.14 5.26
CA HIS A 358 3.68 9.27 5.96
C HIS A 358 2.54 8.59 5.21
N HIS A 359 2.46 8.76 3.88
CA HIS A 359 1.47 8.10 3.04
C HIS A 359 1.54 6.57 3.14
N SER A 360 2.75 6.00 3.24
CA SER A 360 2.97 4.56 3.43
C SER A 360 2.47 3.99 4.76
N TRP A 361 2.05 4.83 5.71
CA TRP A 361 1.43 4.40 6.96
C TRP A 361 -0.04 4.03 6.79
N PHE A 362 -0.58 4.18 5.58
CA PHE A 362 -1.98 3.98 5.26
C PHE A 362 -2.14 2.99 4.10
N SER A 363 -3.24 2.26 4.12
CA SER A 363 -3.71 1.44 3.01
C SER A 363 -4.90 2.13 2.35
N GLY A 364 -4.84 2.29 1.02
CA GLY A 364 -5.90 2.93 0.23
C GLY A 364 -6.98 1.94 -0.22
N SER A 365 -8.23 2.39 -0.26
CA SER A 365 -9.37 1.74 -0.94
C SER A 365 -9.96 2.64 -2.02
N ASP A 366 -10.73 2.06 -2.94
CA ASP A 366 -11.32 2.78 -4.08
C ASP A 366 -12.23 3.93 -3.61
N GLY A 367 -11.99 5.12 -4.17
CA GLY A 367 -12.73 6.36 -3.90
C GLY A 367 -13.93 6.60 -4.81
N GLY A 368 -14.20 5.68 -5.75
CA GLY A 368 -15.19 5.83 -6.81
C GLY A 368 -14.59 6.45 -8.08
N HIS A 369 -15.44 6.84 -9.02
CA HIS A 369 -15.00 7.29 -10.34
C HIS A 369 -15.67 8.59 -10.78
N VAL A 370 -15.03 9.28 -11.72
CA VAL A 370 -15.60 10.42 -12.45
C VAL A 370 -15.33 10.25 -13.94
N TRP A 371 -16.30 10.63 -14.75
CA TRP A 371 -16.25 10.57 -16.20
C TRP A 371 -15.83 11.93 -16.77
N LYS A 372 -14.89 11.90 -17.72
CA LYS A 372 -14.40 13.08 -18.44
C LYS A 372 -14.40 12.81 -19.94
N VAL A 373 -14.53 13.87 -20.73
CA VAL A 373 -14.30 13.81 -22.17
C VAL A 373 -12.91 14.38 -22.44
N THR A 374 -12.03 13.56 -23.00
CA THR A 374 -10.66 13.94 -23.33
C THR A 374 -10.43 13.88 -24.84
N ALA A 375 -9.44 14.63 -25.32
CA ALA A 375 -8.97 14.52 -26.69
C ALA A 375 -8.35 13.14 -26.92
N ARG A 376 -8.62 12.53 -28.08
CA ARG A 376 -7.86 11.33 -28.46
C ARG A 376 -6.43 11.72 -28.80
N PRO A 377 -5.42 10.95 -28.35
CA PRO A 377 -4.04 11.13 -28.82
C PRO A 377 -3.99 10.91 -30.34
N VAL A 378 -3.45 11.87 -31.09
CA VAL A 378 -3.19 11.72 -32.53
C VAL A 378 -1.69 11.48 -32.69
N GLU A 379 -1.29 10.34 -33.28
CA GLU A 379 0.11 10.11 -33.64
C GLU A 379 0.51 11.01 -34.82
N GLY A 380 1.43 11.96 -34.58
CA GLY A 380 2.18 12.64 -35.63
C GLY A 380 1.67 14.00 -36.12
N ASP A 381 0.73 14.66 -35.42
CA ASP A 381 0.34 16.06 -35.69
C ASP A 381 0.59 16.92 -34.44
N ASP A 382 1.26 18.07 -34.61
CA ASP A 382 1.55 19.05 -33.54
C ASP A 382 0.32 19.94 -33.18
N GLU A 383 -0.81 19.81 -33.88
CA GLU A 383 -2.03 20.55 -33.59
C GLU A 383 -2.90 19.82 -32.57
N LEU A 384 -2.85 20.26 -31.31
CA LEU A 384 -3.80 19.84 -30.27
C LEU A 384 -5.24 20.13 -30.74
N PRO A 385 -6.16 19.14 -30.69
CA PRO A 385 -7.55 19.38 -31.05
C PRO A 385 -8.17 20.43 -30.12
N PRO A 386 -9.17 21.20 -30.59
CA PRO A 386 -9.81 22.21 -29.76
C PRO A 386 -10.41 21.56 -28.50
N PRO A 387 -10.44 22.28 -27.37
CA PRO A 387 -10.84 21.70 -26.10
C PRO A 387 -12.27 21.15 -26.19
N PRO A 388 -12.52 19.93 -25.68
CA PRO A 388 -13.76 19.20 -25.92
C PRO A 388 -14.99 19.99 -25.48
N PRO A 389 -16.11 19.92 -26.22
CA PRO A 389 -17.37 20.46 -25.75
C PRO A 389 -17.86 19.63 -24.56
N GLU A 390 -18.48 20.27 -23.56
CA GLU A 390 -19.12 19.57 -22.45
C GLU A 390 -20.50 19.07 -22.87
N PRO A 391 -20.70 17.76 -23.07
CA PRO A 391 -22.00 17.24 -23.47
C PRO A 391 -22.94 17.24 -22.27
N GLY A 392 -24.19 17.69 -22.44
CA GLY A 392 -25.15 17.72 -21.32
C GLY A 392 -25.43 16.36 -20.67
N TRP A 393 -25.19 15.24 -21.37
CA TRP A 393 -25.31 13.90 -20.81
C TRP A 393 -24.15 13.51 -19.88
N LEU A 394 -23.02 14.21 -19.93
CA LEU A 394 -21.86 13.93 -19.07
C LEU A 394 -22.16 14.27 -17.61
N THR A 395 -22.90 15.36 -17.38
CA THR A 395 -23.39 15.74 -16.04
C THR A 395 -24.32 14.65 -15.49
N GLU A 396 -25.29 14.19 -16.29
CA GLU A 396 -26.19 13.09 -15.92
C GLU A 396 -25.41 11.81 -15.59
N LEU A 397 -24.43 11.44 -16.44
CA LEU A 397 -23.58 10.26 -16.24
C LEU A 397 -22.79 10.35 -14.92
N ASN A 398 -22.21 11.51 -14.63
CA ASN A 398 -21.46 11.76 -13.39
C ASN A 398 -22.35 11.79 -12.15
N ASP A 399 -23.61 12.24 -12.27
CA ASP A 399 -24.57 12.18 -11.17
C ASP A 399 -25.02 10.74 -10.89
N VAL A 400 -25.21 9.92 -11.93
CA VAL A 400 -25.48 8.48 -11.77
C VAL A 400 -24.26 7.77 -11.16
N GLN A 401 -23.05 8.06 -11.63
CA GLN A 401 -21.81 7.49 -11.09
C GLN A 401 -21.68 7.81 -9.60
N ARG A 402 -21.94 9.06 -9.20
CA ARG A 402 -21.89 9.47 -7.79
C ARG A 402 -22.92 8.73 -6.94
N GLN A 403 -24.16 8.61 -7.41
CA GLN A 403 -25.19 7.85 -6.70
C GLN A 403 -24.79 6.38 -6.54
N TYR A 404 -24.20 5.80 -7.57
CA TYR A 404 -23.68 4.42 -7.53
C TYR A 404 -22.55 4.26 -6.50
N ASP A 405 -21.59 5.18 -6.49
CA ASP A 405 -20.45 5.17 -5.56
C ASP A 405 -20.94 5.34 -4.11
N ASP A 406 -21.75 6.37 -3.82
CA ASP A 406 -22.29 6.65 -2.48
C ASP A 406 -23.14 5.48 -1.95
N LEU A 407 -23.94 4.88 -2.83
CA LEU A 407 -24.75 3.71 -2.49
C LEU A 407 -23.89 2.49 -2.21
N THR A 408 -22.85 2.25 -3.01
CA THR A 408 -21.93 1.11 -2.83
C THR A 408 -21.24 1.14 -1.47
N LEU A 409 -20.83 2.32 -1.00
CA LEU A 409 -20.27 2.50 0.35
C LEU A 409 -21.26 2.11 1.46
N ARG A 410 -22.53 2.52 1.32
CA ARG A 410 -23.59 2.16 2.26
C ARG A 410 -23.92 0.68 2.22
N LEU A 411 -24.00 0.10 1.02
CA LEU A 411 -24.25 -1.32 0.81
C LEU A 411 -23.19 -2.16 1.52
N ARG A 412 -21.90 -1.91 1.28
CA ARG A 412 -20.79 -2.64 1.95
C ARG A 412 -20.91 -2.64 3.48
N ARG A 413 -21.28 -1.51 4.09
CA ARG A 413 -21.48 -1.43 5.55
C ARG A 413 -22.68 -2.23 6.04
N PHE A 414 -23.77 -2.22 5.28
CA PHE A 414 -24.97 -3.02 5.60
C PHE A 414 -24.70 -4.52 5.43
N GLN A 415 -23.97 -4.89 4.39
CA GLN A 415 -23.50 -6.25 4.14
C GLN A 415 -22.63 -6.77 5.29
N GLN A 416 -21.64 -6.00 5.76
CA GLN A 416 -20.81 -6.37 6.92
C GLN A 416 -21.64 -6.53 8.20
N ARG A 417 -22.58 -5.62 8.48
CA ARG A 417 -23.46 -5.75 9.67
C ARG A 417 -24.35 -6.99 9.58
N LEU A 418 -24.90 -7.25 8.40
CA LEU A 418 -25.73 -8.43 8.15
C LEU A 418 -24.91 -9.71 8.31
N TRP A 419 -23.67 -9.72 7.80
CA TRP A 419 -22.70 -10.78 8.03
C TRP A 419 -22.44 -11.00 9.51
N ASN A 420 -22.18 -9.94 10.28
CA ASN A 420 -21.88 -10.08 11.71
C ASN A 420 -23.06 -10.73 12.48
N ILE A 421 -24.29 -10.29 12.21
CA ILE A 421 -25.50 -10.88 12.83
C ILE A 421 -25.66 -12.34 12.38
N TRP A 422 -25.52 -12.61 11.08
CA TRP A 422 -25.68 -13.96 10.54
C TRP A 422 -24.64 -14.92 11.13
N TRP A 423 -23.38 -14.49 11.20
CA TRP A 423 -22.29 -15.29 11.77
C TRP A 423 -22.56 -15.62 13.23
N LEU A 424 -22.84 -14.63 14.07
CA LEU A 424 -23.12 -14.85 15.49
C LEU A 424 -24.34 -15.73 15.71
N ARG A 425 -25.41 -15.56 14.91
CA ARG A 425 -26.60 -16.41 14.98
C ARG A 425 -26.32 -17.87 14.62
N ASN A 426 -25.38 -18.13 13.70
CA ASN A 426 -25.06 -19.47 13.22
C ASN A 426 -23.77 -20.04 13.82
N LYS A 427 -23.14 -19.30 14.73
CA LYS A 427 -21.93 -19.75 15.41
C LYS A 427 -22.26 -21.01 16.22
N PRO A 428 -21.51 -22.11 16.07
CA PRO A 428 -21.71 -23.28 16.91
C PRO A 428 -21.52 -22.94 18.40
N VAL A 429 -22.45 -23.39 19.25
CA VAL A 429 -22.35 -23.24 20.70
C VAL A 429 -21.53 -24.38 21.30
N PRO A 430 -20.51 -24.10 22.12
CA PRO A 430 -19.73 -25.14 22.77
C PRO A 430 -20.61 -26.11 23.59
N PRO A 431 -20.24 -27.39 23.73
CA PRO A 431 -21.04 -28.41 24.42
C PRO A 431 -21.42 -28.05 25.87
N PHE A 432 -20.63 -27.18 26.51
CA PHE A 432 -20.77 -26.80 27.92
C PHE A 432 -21.53 -25.49 28.15
N THR A 433 -21.86 -24.74 27.09
CA THR A 433 -22.66 -23.50 27.11
C THR A 433 -23.70 -23.58 25.98
N PRO A 434 -24.82 -24.28 26.20
CA PRO A 434 -25.63 -24.83 25.10
C PRO A 434 -26.51 -23.82 24.36
N GLU A 435 -26.49 -22.54 24.70
CA GLU A 435 -27.38 -21.54 24.12
C GLU A 435 -26.65 -20.19 23.94
N HIS A 436 -26.98 -19.48 22.86
CA HIS A 436 -26.65 -18.07 22.67
C HIS A 436 -27.30 -17.19 23.76
N PRO A 437 -26.93 -15.90 23.89
CA PRO A 437 -27.57 -15.01 24.85
C PRO A 437 -29.09 -15.03 24.74
N ALA A 438 -29.77 -15.02 25.88
CA ALA A 438 -31.21 -15.23 25.94
C ALA A 438 -31.98 -14.23 25.04
N GLY A 439 -32.73 -14.76 24.07
CA GLY A 439 -33.53 -13.96 23.13
C GLY A 439 -32.78 -13.43 21.91
N PHE A 440 -31.46 -13.61 21.83
CA PHE A 440 -30.64 -13.16 20.69
C PHE A 440 -31.10 -13.78 19.38
N ASP A 441 -31.23 -15.11 19.30
CA ASP A 441 -31.60 -15.82 18.07
C ASP A 441 -32.92 -15.31 17.47
N ALA A 442 -33.94 -15.11 18.30
CA ALA A 442 -35.24 -14.61 17.83
C ALA A 442 -35.14 -13.17 17.30
N ALA A 443 -34.31 -12.32 17.90
CA ALA A 443 -34.08 -10.96 17.44
C ALA A 443 -33.20 -10.91 16.18
N ALA A 444 -32.19 -11.78 16.10
CA ALA A 444 -31.36 -11.96 14.91
C ALA A 444 -32.19 -12.45 13.72
N ASP A 445 -33.07 -13.44 13.91
CA ASP A 445 -33.97 -13.95 12.88
C ASP A 445 -34.91 -12.85 12.32
N VAL A 446 -35.31 -11.87 13.14
CA VAL A 446 -36.04 -10.67 12.66
C VAL A 446 -35.17 -9.81 11.75
N GLN A 447 -33.92 -9.55 12.14
CA GLN A 447 -32.99 -8.74 11.34
C GLN A 447 -32.55 -9.43 10.04
N LEU A 448 -32.48 -10.77 10.04
CA LEU A 448 -32.13 -11.59 8.89
C LEU A 448 -33.30 -11.86 7.93
N ASN A 449 -34.52 -11.40 8.25
CA ASN A 449 -35.70 -11.63 7.43
C ASN A 449 -35.76 -10.70 6.21
N GLU A 450 -35.31 -11.18 5.06
CA GLU A 450 -35.33 -10.47 3.76
C GLU A 450 -36.73 -9.97 3.34
N SER A 451 -37.81 -10.63 3.78
CA SER A 451 -39.19 -10.25 3.41
C SER A 451 -39.73 -9.05 4.19
N ASP A 452 -39.07 -8.67 5.29
CA ASP A 452 -39.42 -7.50 6.08
C ASP A 452 -38.57 -6.30 5.63
N ALA A 453 -39.20 -5.31 5.00
CA ALA A 453 -38.51 -4.12 4.51
C ALA A 453 -37.87 -3.26 5.63
N THR A 454 -38.25 -3.49 6.89
CA THR A 454 -37.67 -2.78 8.05
C THR A 454 -36.48 -3.50 8.66
N SER A 455 -36.28 -4.79 8.34
CA SER A 455 -35.13 -5.57 8.79
C SER A 455 -33.84 -5.11 8.11
N LEU A 456 -32.69 -5.43 8.71
CA LEU A 456 -31.40 -5.18 8.07
C LEU A 456 -31.26 -5.91 6.74
N ALA A 457 -31.72 -7.17 6.63
CA ALA A 457 -31.70 -7.94 5.38
C ALA A 457 -32.57 -7.29 4.29
N GLY A 458 -33.79 -6.85 4.63
CA GLY A 458 -34.69 -6.19 3.69
C GLY A 458 -34.13 -4.84 3.19
N ARG A 459 -33.50 -4.05 4.07
CA ARG A 459 -32.81 -2.82 3.70
C ARG A 459 -31.57 -3.08 2.83
N THR A 460 -30.79 -4.10 3.14
CA THR A 460 -29.61 -4.51 2.36
C THR A 460 -30.01 -4.94 0.95
N LYS A 461 -31.10 -5.72 0.83
CA LYS A 461 -31.67 -6.09 -0.47
C LYS A 461 -32.09 -4.87 -1.28
N ALA A 462 -32.80 -3.91 -0.66
CA ALA A 462 -33.22 -2.70 -1.37
C ALA A 462 -32.02 -1.93 -1.93
N LEU A 463 -30.94 -1.79 -1.14
CA LEU A 463 -29.69 -1.19 -1.62
C LEU A 463 -29.08 -2.00 -2.78
N LEU A 464 -29.03 -3.33 -2.69
CA LEU A 464 -28.50 -4.18 -3.76
C LEU A 464 -29.30 -4.02 -5.07
N ASP A 465 -30.63 -3.98 -4.97
CA ASP A 465 -31.51 -3.79 -6.13
C ASP A 465 -31.32 -2.39 -6.75
N ASP A 466 -31.19 -1.35 -5.92
CA ASP A 466 -30.92 0.03 -6.38
C ASP A 466 -29.52 0.14 -7.04
N GLN A 467 -28.50 -0.50 -6.47
CA GLN A 467 -27.16 -0.58 -7.06
C GLN A 467 -27.22 -1.19 -8.46
N PHE A 468 -27.97 -2.28 -8.62
CA PHE A 468 -28.15 -2.95 -9.91
C PHE A 468 -28.87 -2.07 -10.93
N VAL A 469 -29.81 -1.23 -10.52
CA VAL A 469 -30.48 -0.26 -11.40
C VAL A 469 -29.52 0.83 -11.87
N LEU A 470 -28.65 1.32 -10.98
CA LEU A 470 -27.65 2.35 -11.30
C LEU A 470 -26.53 1.78 -12.18
N SER A 471 -26.04 0.58 -11.91
CA SER A 471 -24.94 -0.04 -12.70
C SER A 471 -25.30 -0.20 -14.18
N ARG A 472 -26.57 -0.48 -14.51
CA ARG A 472 -27.05 -0.59 -15.90
C ARG A 472 -27.07 0.73 -16.67
N GLN A 473 -26.91 1.86 -15.99
CA GLN A 473 -26.84 3.19 -16.61
C GLN A 473 -25.39 3.65 -16.81
N LEU A 474 -24.43 2.91 -16.28
CA LEU A 474 -22.99 3.18 -16.39
C LEU A 474 -22.35 2.23 -17.39
N PRO A 475 -21.29 2.65 -18.11
CA PRO A 475 -20.44 1.73 -18.83
C PRO A 475 -19.76 0.74 -17.87
N THR A 476 -19.85 -0.56 -18.16
CA THR A 476 -19.33 -1.64 -17.30
C THR A 476 -18.58 -2.70 -18.11
N GLY A 477 -17.70 -3.46 -17.46
CA GLY A 477 -16.98 -4.59 -18.07
C GLY A 477 -16.26 -5.41 -17.00
N GLY A 478 -16.18 -6.74 -17.20
CA GLY A 478 -15.48 -7.64 -16.29
C GLY A 478 -13.97 -7.63 -16.51
N THR A 479 -13.52 -7.20 -17.69
CA THR A 479 -12.11 -7.01 -18.06
C THR A 479 -11.83 -5.57 -18.54
N PRO A 480 -10.57 -5.12 -18.54
CA PRO A 480 -10.20 -3.82 -19.11
C PRO A 480 -10.67 -3.64 -20.56
N GLU A 481 -10.59 -4.69 -21.37
CA GLU A 481 -11.00 -4.68 -22.79
C GLU A 481 -12.52 -4.57 -22.95
N GLU A 482 -13.29 -5.32 -22.15
CA GLU A 482 -14.75 -5.23 -22.13
C GLU A 482 -15.22 -3.85 -21.69
N LEU A 483 -14.60 -3.31 -20.63
CA LEU A 483 -14.92 -1.98 -20.15
C LEU A 483 -14.61 -0.91 -21.20
N ALA A 484 -13.45 -0.98 -21.85
CA ALA A 484 -13.08 -0.05 -22.93
C ALA A 484 -14.06 -0.14 -24.11
N ALA A 485 -14.50 -1.35 -24.47
CA ALA A 485 -15.50 -1.55 -25.52
C ALA A 485 -16.86 -0.94 -25.16
N ASP A 486 -17.33 -1.12 -23.93
CA ASP A 486 -18.62 -0.58 -23.48
C ASP A 486 -18.58 0.95 -23.34
N ILE A 487 -17.47 1.51 -22.87
CA ILE A 487 -17.21 2.96 -22.87
C ILE A 487 -17.29 3.52 -24.30
N GLY A 488 -16.60 2.87 -25.25
CA GLY A 488 -16.60 3.27 -26.66
C GLY A 488 -17.99 3.20 -27.29
N LYS A 489 -18.77 2.17 -26.96
CA LYS A 489 -20.16 2.02 -27.39
C LYS A 489 -21.05 3.12 -26.81
N TYR A 490 -20.98 3.35 -25.50
CA TYR A 490 -21.75 4.40 -24.81
C TYR A 490 -21.49 5.79 -25.41
N ALA A 491 -20.22 6.13 -25.65
CA ALA A 491 -19.83 7.39 -26.27
C ALA A 491 -20.38 7.53 -27.70
N THR A 492 -20.34 6.45 -28.50
CA THR A 492 -20.82 6.44 -29.88
C THR A 492 -22.35 6.59 -29.95
N GLU A 493 -23.10 5.90 -29.09
CA GLU A 493 -24.56 5.97 -29.03
C GLU A 493 -25.06 7.37 -28.63
N ARG A 494 -24.28 8.11 -27.85
CA ARG A 494 -24.54 9.50 -27.46
C ARG A 494 -23.98 10.55 -28.44
N GLY A 495 -23.39 10.11 -29.55
CA GLY A 495 -22.93 10.98 -30.64
C GLY A 495 -21.68 11.80 -30.32
N LEU A 496 -20.77 11.29 -29.49
CA LEU A 496 -19.48 11.95 -29.24
C LEU A 496 -18.64 12.00 -30.53
N ASP A 497 -18.08 13.17 -30.85
CA ASP A 497 -17.20 13.35 -32.02
C ASP A 497 -15.98 12.39 -31.92
N PRO A 498 -15.63 11.64 -32.98
CA PRO A 498 -14.54 10.67 -32.95
C PRO A 498 -13.17 11.23 -32.57
N ARG A 499 -12.95 12.55 -32.63
CA ARG A 499 -11.73 13.21 -32.15
C ARG A 499 -11.59 13.21 -30.63
N TYR A 500 -12.67 12.93 -29.91
CA TYR A 500 -12.69 12.84 -28.46
C TYR A 500 -12.98 11.40 -28.01
N GLN A 501 -12.72 11.15 -26.72
CA GLN A 501 -13.04 9.90 -26.06
C GLN A 501 -13.65 10.17 -24.68
N LEU A 502 -14.52 9.26 -24.26
CA LEU A 502 -15.01 9.22 -22.90
C LEU A 502 -14.00 8.43 -22.07
N GLU A 503 -13.60 8.99 -20.94
CA GLU A 503 -12.58 8.43 -20.05
C GLU A 503 -13.14 8.33 -18.64
N ARG A 504 -12.87 7.20 -17.97
CA ARG A 504 -13.20 6.97 -16.56
C ARG A 504 -11.95 7.20 -15.72
N THR A 505 -11.97 8.21 -14.87
CA THR A 505 -10.86 8.53 -13.97
C THR A 505 -11.22 8.15 -12.54
N ALA A 506 -10.29 7.57 -11.80
CA ALA A 506 -10.47 7.29 -10.37
C ALA A 506 -10.58 8.59 -9.56
N ARG A 507 -11.42 8.58 -8.53
CA ARG A 507 -11.46 9.63 -7.51
C ARG A 507 -10.42 9.33 -6.43
N GLU A 508 -10.15 10.34 -5.61
CA GLU A 508 -9.28 10.24 -4.44
C GLU A 508 -9.68 9.07 -3.53
N SER A 509 -8.73 8.18 -3.24
CA SER A 509 -8.94 7.00 -2.41
C SER A 509 -9.38 7.34 -0.98
N TYR A 510 -10.07 6.41 -0.32
CA TYR A 510 -10.18 6.41 1.13
C TYR A 510 -8.95 5.72 1.72
N TYR A 511 -8.59 6.08 2.95
CA TYR A 511 -7.41 5.57 3.64
C TYR A 511 -7.77 5.07 5.03
N ARG A 512 -7.19 3.93 5.40
CA ARG A 512 -7.17 3.40 6.78
C ARG A 512 -5.71 3.15 7.20
N PRO A 513 -5.35 3.24 8.48
CA PRO A 513 -3.98 3.00 8.92
C PRO A 513 -3.56 1.55 8.67
N ALA A 514 -2.34 1.35 8.18
CA ALA A 514 -1.70 0.05 8.09
C ALA A 514 -1.24 -0.43 9.47
N ASP A 515 -1.22 -1.74 9.68
CA ASP A 515 -0.69 -2.34 10.92
C ASP A 515 0.82 -2.03 11.07
N PRO A 516 1.34 -1.90 12.30
CA PRO A 516 2.75 -1.62 12.53
C PRO A 516 3.67 -2.71 11.98
N VAL A 517 4.88 -2.33 11.56
CA VAL A 517 5.87 -3.26 10.99
C VAL A 517 6.97 -3.56 12.00
N VAL A 518 7.34 -4.83 12.08
CA VAL A 518 8.52 -5.31 12.81
C VAL A 518 9.60 -5.74 11.81
N LEU A 519 10.79 -5.17 11.96
CA LEU A 519 12.00 -5.54 11.26
C LEU A 519 12.94 -6.26 12.23
N ILE A 520 13.40 -7.45 11.85
CA ILE A 520 14.26 -8.32 12.65
C ILE A 520 15.55 -8.56 11.87
N LYS A 521 16.68 -8.15 12.41
CA LYS A 521 18.02 -8.40 11.84
C LYS A 521 18.64 -9.67 12.40
N ASP A 522 19.66 -10.20 11.73
CA ASP A 522 20.51 -11.30 12.19
C ASP A 522 19.70 -12.56 12.53
N THR A 523 18.64 -12.79 11.77
CA THR A 523 17.69 -13.91 11.95
C THR A 523 18.28 -15.26 11.57
N GLY A 524 19.45 -15.29 10.93
CA GLY A 524 20.05 -16.50 10.37
C GLY A 524 19.34 -17.03 9.12
N ALA A 525 18.35 -16.31 8.58
CA ALA A 525 17.72 -16.67 7.31
C ALA A 525 18.74 -16.62 6.16
N LYS A 526 18.67 -17.62 5.27
CA LYS A 526 19.55 -17.77 4.11
C LYS A 526 18.81 -18.03 2.79
N GLU A 527 17.48 -18.15 2.83
CA GLU A 527 16.66 -18.32 1.63
C GLU A 527 16.13 -16.94 1.19
N PRO A 528 16.31 -16.55 -0.09
CA PRO A 528 15.67 -15.36 -0.63
C PRO A 528 14.15 -15.54 -0.73
N LEU A 529 13.42 -14.45 -0.97
CA LEU A 529 11.96 -14.48 -1.13
C LEU A 529 11.54 -15.30 -2.37
N THR A 530 12.27 -15.11 -3.46
CA THR A 530 12.07 -15.78 -4.75
C THR A 530 13.43 -15.96 -5.42
N ARG A 531 13.55 -16.89 -6.36
CA ARG A 531 14.75 -17.01 -7.19
C ARG A 531 14.86 -15.85 -8.19
N ASP A 532 16.08 -15.33 -8.37
CA ASP A 532 16.41 -14.40 -9.47
C ASP A 532 16.83 -15.12 -10.76
N THR A 533 17.05 -16.44 -10.69
CA THR A 533 17.47 -17.26 -11.85
C THR A 533 16.56 -18.48 -11.99
N PRO A 534 16.28 -18.91 -13.24
CA PRO A 534 15.52 -20.13 -13.48
C PRO A 534 16.09 -21.34 -12.74
N LEU A 535 15.23 -22.27 -12.35
CA LEU A 535 15.61 -23.50 -11.67
C LEU A 535 16.32 -24.45 -12.66
N PRO A 536 17.60 -24.81 -12.44
CA PRO A 536 18.38 -25.56 -13.41
C PRO A 536 17.92 -27.03 -13.48
N CYS A 537 17.05 -27.32 -14.45
CA CYS A 537 16.57 -28.67 -14.73
C CYS A 537 17.61 -29.48 -15.52
N ARG A 538 17.51 -30.81 -15.48
CA ARG A 538 18.48 -31.69 -16.16
C ARG A 538 17.79 -32.81 -16.93
N LEU A 539 18.46 -33.30 -17.96
CA LEU A 539 18.09 -34.54 -18.62
C LEU A 539 18.84 -35.76 -18.01
N PRO A 540 18.28 -36.96 -18.12
CA PRO A 540 18.86 -38.25 -17.77
C PRO A 540 20.31 -38.51 -18.20
N GLU A 541 20.72 -37.97 -19.35
CA GLU A 541 22.07 -38.09 -19.89
C GLU A 541 23.09 -37.18 -19.19
N ALA A 542 22.61 -36.12 -18.52
CA ALA A 542 23.41 -35.15 -17.80
C ALA A 542 23.70 -35.54 -16.33
N LEU A 543 23.31 -36.74 -15.90
CA LEU A 543 23.64 -37.25 -14.57
C LEU A 543 25.16 -37.38 -14.37
N ILE A 544 25.65 -37.05 -13.17
CA ILE A 544 27.07 -37.10 -12.83
C ILE A 544 27.58 -38.53 -13.01
N THR A 545 28.67 -38.67 -13.76
CA THR A 545 29.31 -39.96 -14.01
C THR A 545 30.57 -40.18 -13.19
N ARG A 546 31.23 -39.11 -12.75
CA ARG A 546 32.52 -39.17 -12.04
C ARG A 546 32.77 -37.91 -11.20
N ILE A 547 33.41 -38.07 -10.05
CA ILE A 547 33.97 -36.98 -9.24
C ILE A 547 35.44 -37.27 -8.94
N THR A 548 36.33 -36.29 -9.13
CA THR A 548 37.76 -36.41 -8.84
C THR A 548 38.21 -35.34 -7.85
N VAL A 549 38.56 -35.74 -6.63
CA VAL A 549 38.96 -34.82 -5.57
C VAL A 549 40.12 -35.40 -4.76
N GLY A 550 41.10 -34.56 -4.41
CA GLY A 550 42.29 -34.99 -3.67
C GLY A 550 43.13 -36.06 -4.38
N GLY A 551 43.14 -36.07 -5.72
CA GLY A 551 43.86 -37.07 -6.53
C GLY A 551 43.19 -38.46 -6.59
N LYS A 552 42.00 -38.62 -6.01
CA LYS A 552 41.20 -39.85 -6.06
C LYS A 552 39.96 -39.64 -6.92
N THR A 553 39.70 -40.60 -7.80
CA THR A 553 38.53 -40.62 -8.68
C THR A 553 37.48 -41.57 -8.14
N TYR A 554 36.24 -41.11 -8.13
CA TYR A 554 35.04 -41.85 -7.77
C TYR A 554 34.16 -41.92 -9.02
N ASP A 555 33.88 -43.13 -9.53
CA ASP A 555 32.99 -43.33 -10.68
C ASP A 555 31.60 -43.74 -10.20
N ARG A 556 30.57 -43.36 -10.96
CA ARG A 556 29.18 -43.74 -10.69
C ARG A 556 29.04 -45.26 -10.66
N PRO A 557 28.53 -45.87 -9.57
CA PRO A 557 28.42 -47.31 -9.46
C PRO A 557 27.39 -47.87 -10.45
N THR A 558 27.71 -48.99 -11.09
CA THR A 558 26.77 -49.71 -11.97
C THR A 558 25.72 -50.49 -11.18
N THR A 559 26.03 -50.85 -9.93
CA THR A 559 25.14 -51.54 -9.00
C THR A 559 25.17 -50.83 -7.64
N PRO A 560 24.42 -49.72 -7.47
CA PRO A 560 24.33 -49.02 -6.19
C PRO A 560 23.64 -49.92 -5.12
N PRO A 561 23.93 -49.72 -3.81
CA PRO A 561 23.13 -50.31 -2.74
C PRO A 561 21.65 -49.96 -2.94
N SER A 562 20.75 -50.92 -2.88
CA SER A 562 19.34 -50.73 -3.26
C SER A 562 18.39 -51.18 -2.16
N PRO A 563 17.31 -50.42 -1.87
CA PRO A 563 16.26 -50.82 -0.94
C PRO A 563 15.22 -51.77 -1.58
N GLY A 564 15.42 -52.18 -2.84
CA GLY A 564 14.44 -52.94 -3.62
C GLY A 564 13.49 -52.02 -4.38
N LEU A 565 13.77 -51.79 -5.67
CA LEU A 565 13.04 -50.83 -6.51
C LEU A 565 11.96 -51.48 -7.41
N ALA A 566 11.52 -52.70 -7.07
CA ALA A 566 10.51 -53.39 -7.86
C ALA A 566 9.18 -52.63 -7.80
N GLY A 567 8.56 -52.39 -8.96
CA GLY A 567 7.30 -51.64 -9.08
C GLY A 567 7.46 -50.12 -9.12
N LEU A 568 8.68 -49.59 -9.14
CA LEU A 568 8.99 -48.16 -9.24
C LEU A 568 9.40 -47.76 -10.66
N PRO A 569 9.35 -46.46 -11.02
CA PRO A 569 9.83 -45.98 -12.32
C PRO A 569 11.28 -46.39 -12.61
N ASP A 570 11.56 -46.80 -13.85
CA ASP A 570 12.90 -47.20 -14.29
C ASP A 570 13.96 -46.09 -14.10
N ALA A 571 13.53 -44.84 -13.97
CA ALA A 571 14.39 -43.68 -13.70
C ALA A 571 14.97 -43.65 -12.29
N CYS A 572 14.36 -44.32 -11.30
CA CYS A 572 14.86 -44.34 -9.93
C CYS A 572 16.24 -45.01 -9.81
N THR A 573 16.54 -46.02 -10.63
CA THR A 573 17.81 -46.76 -10.57
C THR A 573 19.04 -45.90 -10.93
N PRO A 574 19.10 -45.22 -12.09
CA PRO A 574 20.25 -44.37 -12.42
C PRO A 574 20.38 -43.14 -11.52
N LEU A 575 19.26 -42.58 -11.03
CA LEU A 575 19.28 -41.51 -10.03
C LEU A 575 19.86 -41.99 -8.69
N LEU A 576 19.48 -43.19 -8.23
CA LEU A 576 20.06 -43.82 -7.04
C LEU A 576 21.57 -44.09 -7.20
N ALA A 577 22.03 -44.37 -8.43
CA ALA A 577 23.45 -44.50 -8.73
C ALA A 577 24.20 -43.17 -8.65
N GLU A 578 23.63 -42.06 -9.15
CA GLU A 578 24.17 -40.70 -8.95
C GLU A 578 24.25 -40.37 -7.45
N PHE A 579 23.18 -40.61 -6.69
CA PHE A 579 23.18 -40.43 -5.23
C PHE A 579 24.26 -41.26 -4.53
N ALA A 580 24.48 -42.52 -4.94
CA ALA A 580 25.52 -43.37 -4.37
C ALA A 580 26.95 -42.89 -4.63
N LEU A 581 27.17 -42.16 -5.73
CA LEU A 581 28.42 -41.47 -6.01
C LEU A 581 28.58 -40.25 -5.07
N LEU A 582 27.57 -39.40 -4.98
CA LEU A 582 27.58 -38.22 -4.12
C LEU A 582 27.77 -38.58 -2.63
N ASP A 583 27.05 -39.57 -2.14
CA ASP A 583 27.19 -40.14 -0.80
C ASP A 583 28.62 -40.62 -0.53
N GLN A 584 29.24 -41.31 -1.49
CA GLN A 584 30.60 -41.83 -1.35
C GLN A 584 31.63 -40.71 -1.17
N VAL A 585 31.43 -39.59 -1.86
CA VAL A 585 32.28 -38.40 -1.74
C VAL A 585 31.97 -37.65 -0.44
N ALA A 586 30.70 -37.50 -0.07
CA ALA A 586 30.27 -36.81 1.16
C ALA A 586 30.81 -37.46 2.44
N ARG A 587 30.98 -38.78 2.46
CA ARG A 587 31.55 -39.53 3.59
C ARG A 587 33.06 -39.28 3.80
N VAL A 588 33.74 -38.64 2.85
CA VAL A 588 35.14 -38.22 3.03
C VAL A 588 35.15 -36.77 3.50
N PRO A 589 35.65 -36.48 4.72
CA PRO A 589 35.62 -35.13 5.28
C PRO A 589 36.19 -34.07 4.33
N GLY A 590 35.39 -33.05 4.03
CA GLY A 590 35.75 -31.93 3.14
C GLY A 590 35.83 -32.25 1.65
N ALA A 591 35.69 -33.51 1.23
CA ALA A 591 35.84 -33.89 -0.18
C ALA A 591 34.68 -33.40 -1.06
N LEU A 592 33.45 -33.43 -0.56
CA LEU A 592 32.29 -32.91 -1.31
C LEU A 592 32.39 -31.39 -1.48
N ASP A 593 32.66 -30.63 -0.42
CA ASP A 593 32.86 -29.18 -0.47
C ASP A 593 33.98 -28.79 -1.45
N ALA A 594 35.11 -29.50 -1.41
CA ALA A 594 36.21 -29.28 -2.34
C ALA A 594 35.84 -29.60 -3.80
N ALA A 595 35.03 -30.64 -4.04
CA ALA A 595 34.55 -30.98 -5.38
C ALA A 595 33.54 -29.96 -5.93
N LEU A 596 32.66 -29.41 -5.08
CA LEU A 596 31.69 -28.39 -5.49
C LEU A 596 32.34 -27.04 -5.82
N LYS A 597 33.49 -26.73 -5.21
CA LYS A 597 34.28 -25.51 -5.49
C LYS A 597 35.10 -25.58 -6.78
N ASP A 598 35.30 -26.76 -7.34
CA ASP A 598 36.05 -26.98 -8.60
C ASP A 598 35.14 -27.67 -9.64
N PRO A 599 34.48 -26.92 -10.53
CA PRO A 599 33.60 -27.52 -11.54
C PRO A 599 34.30 -28.57 -12.43
N ALA A 600 35.62 -28.49 -12.61
CA ALA A 600 36.37 -29.48 -13.40
C ALA A 600 36.53 -30.82 -12.66
N ALA A 601 36.29 -30.86 -11.35
CA ALA A 601 36.31 -32.07 -10.55
C ALA A 601 35.11 -32.98 -10.83
N VAL A 602 34.00 -32.46 -11.38
CA VAL A 602 32.74 -33.19 -11.59
C VAL A 602 32.48 -33.39 -13.09
N ALA A 603 32.28 -34.64 -13.51
CA ALA A 603 31.93 -34.97 -14.89
C ALA A 603 30.40 -35.00 -15.07
N GLY A 604 29.84 -33.82 -15.36
CA GLY A 604 28.41 -33.54 -15.54
C GLY A 604 27.95 -32.33 -14.70
N PRO A 605 26.79 -31.71 -15.00
CA PRO A 605 26.23 -30.66 -14.16
C PRO A 605 25.86 -31.19 -12.78
N VAL A 606 26.27 -30.44 -11.75
CA VAL A 606 25.94 -30.73 -10.35
C VAL A 606 24.44 -30.50 -10.14
N PRO A 607 23.69 -31.43 -9.51
CA PRO A 607 22.32 -31.19 -9.13
C PRO A 607 22.20 -29.97 -8.20
N GLU A 608 21.25 -29.08 -8.48
CA GLU A 608 20.95 -27.93 -7.63
C GLU A 608 20.70 -28.35 -6.18
N HIS A 609 21.10 -27.49 -5.23
CA HIS A 609 21.05 -27.74 -3.78
C HIS A 609 22.00 -28.83 -3.24
N THR A 610 22.87 -29.41 -4.06
CA THR A 610 23.91 -30.33 -3.56
C THR A 610 24.90 -29.58 -2.68
N ALA A 611 24.92 -29.90 -1.38
CA ALA A 611 25.82 -29.30 -0.41
C ALA A 611 26.19 -30.30 0.71
N PRO A 612 27.30 -30.08 1.45
CA PRO A 612 27.52 -30.76 2.73
C PRO A 612 26.38 -30.46 3.70
N TRP A 613 25.94 -31.47 4.45
CA TRP A 613 24.87 -31.28 5.42
C TRP A 613 25.28 -30.36 6.58
N ARG A 614 24.36 -29.46 6.95
CA ARG A 614 24.35 -28.67 8.18
C ARG A 614 22.94 -28.75 8.78
N GLN A 615 22.82 -28.55 10.08
CA GLN A 615 21.51 -28.57 10.75
C GLN A 615 20.66 -27.41 10.21
N PRO A 616 19.47 -27.68 9.64
CA PRO A 616 18.69 -26.65 8.95
C PRO A 616 18.11 -25.64 9.93
N TRP A 617 18.13 -24.36 9.53
CA TRP A 617 17.39 -23.26 10.16
C TRP A 617 16.69 -22.48 9.06
N LEU A 618 15.36 -22.57 9.03
CA LEU A 618 14.52 -22.05 7.94
C LEU A 618 13.38 -21.20 8.53
N PRO A 619 13.66 -19.98 9.03
CA PRO A 619 12.66 -19.07 9.58
C PRO A 619 11.43 -18.98 8.69
N MET A 620 10.24 -19.14 9.27
CA MET A 620 8.98 -19.15 8.51
C MET A 620 7.89 -18.35 9.17
N HIS A 621 7.76 -18.44 10.50
CA HIS A 621 6.71 -17.77 11.24
C HIS A 621 7.27 -16.81 12.28
N LEU A 622 6.61 -15.67 12.43
CA LEU A 622 6.69 -14.81 13.60
C LEU A 622 5.49 -15.12 14.48
N GLU A 623 5.73 -15.56 15.70
CA GLU A 623 4.68 -15.72 16.70
C GLU A 623 4.88 -14.68 17.79
N TYR A 624 3.80 -13.98 18.15
CA TYR A 624 3.89 -12.87 19.11
C TYR A 624 2.67 -12.78 20.03
N GLU A 625 2.93 -12.34 21.25
CA GLU A 625 1.95 -11.90 22.23
C GLU A 625 2.26 -10.44 22.61
N LEU A 626 1.27 -9.58 22.39
CA LEU A 626 1.32 -8.15 22.63
C LEU A 626 0.42 -7.80 23.81
N LYS A 627 0.90 -6.94 24.72
CA LYS A 627 0.09 -6.28 25.74
C LYS A 627 -0.15 -4.83 25.31
N TYR A 628 -1.40 -4.48 25.08
CA TYR A 628 -1.84 -3.16 24.63
C TYR A 628 -2.61 -2.44 25.74
N CYS A 629 -2.21 -1.19 26.02
CA CYS A 629 -2.87 -0.29 26.95
C CYS A 629 -3.52 0.86 26.16
N PRO A 630 -4.86 0.98 26.19
CA PRO A 630 -5.57 2.07 25.53
C PRO A 630 -5.25 3.44 26.15
N THR A 631 -4.97 4.42 25.27
CA THR A 631 -4.86 5.84 25.62
C THR A 631 -5.82 6.64 24.73
N PRO A 632 -7.14 6.57 24.98
CA PRO A 632 -8.17 7.09 24.07
C PRO A 632 -7.91 8.55 23.65
N PHE A 633 -8.25 8.87 22.40
CA PHE A 633 -8.18 10.24 21.88
C PHE A 633 -8.95 11.21 22.77
N HIS A 634 -10.17 10.82 23.13
CA HIS A 634 -11.12 11.57 23.93
C HIS A 634 -11.86 10.63 24.87
N ALA A 635 -12.02 11.02 26.14
CA ALA A 635 -12.91 10.36 27.11
C ALA A 635 -13.35 11.36 28.18
N ASP A 636 -14.56 11.20 28.72
CA ASP A 636 -15.14 12.05 29.77
C ASP A 636 -15.00 13.57 29.48
N ASP A 637 -15.43 14.00 28.28
CA ASP A 637 -15.33 15.38 27.77
C ASP A 637 -13.89 15.94 27.69
N THR A 638 -12.87 15.10 27.83
CA THR A 638 -11.46 15.49 27.84
C THR A 638 -10.70 14.88 26.66
N THR A 639 -10.01 15.73 25.89
CA THR A 639 -9.09 15.29 24.82
C THR A 639 -7.69 15.10 25.40
N TYR A 640 -7.10 13.93 25.20
CA TYR A 640 -5.78 13.56 25.76
C TYR A 640 -4.63 13.68 24.77
N TRP A 641 -4.91 13.99 23.51
CA TRP A 641 -3.94 14.11 22.44
C TRP A 641 -4.03 15.48 21.77
N THR A 642 -2.89 16.08 21.46
CA THR A 642 -2.83 17.40 20.83
C THR A 642 -2.09 17.32 19.51
N PHE A 643 -2.72 17.79 18.43
CA PHE A 643 -2.05 17.94 17.15
C PHE A 643 -1.07 19.12 17.19
N ASN A 644 0.20 18.84 16.93
CA ASN A 644 1.28 19.84 17.02
C ASN A 644 1.53 20.61 15.71
N GLY A 645 0.81 20.27 14.63
CA GLY A 645 0.96 20.82 13.27
C GLY A 645 1.49 19.80 12.25
N SER A 646 2.17 18.75 12.71
CA SER A 646 2.64 17.64 11.88
C SER A 646 2.17 16.27 12.39
N ARG A 647 2.16 16.07 13.71
CA ARG A 647 1.75 14.82 14.37
C ARG A 647 0.92 15.04 15.63
N TYR A 648 0.26 13.99 16.09
CA TYR A 648 -0.34 13.96 17.42
C TYR A 648 0.66 13.64 18.52
N GLU A 649 0.61 14.42 19.60
CA GLU A 649 1.37 14.19 20.83
C GLU A 649 0.44 13.81 21.97
N TRP A 650 0.79 12.74 22.70
CA TRP A 650 0.02 12.29 23.86
C TRP A 650 0.34 13.15 25.10
N SER A 651 -0.67 13.49 25.89
CA SER A 651 -0.52 14.32 27.10
C SER A 651 0.02 13.58 28.33
N GLY A 652 0.32 12.28 28.22
CA GLY A 652 0.73 11.43 29.35
C GLY A 652 -0.39 11.09 30.34
N ARG A 653 -1.66 11.32 29.96
CA ARG A 653 -2.85 11.10 30.79
C ARG A 653 -3.96 10.40 30.01
N GLY A 654 -4.91 9.82 30.73
CA GLY A 654 -6.08 9.15 30.14
C GLY A 654 -5.87 7.68 29.81
N ALA A 655 -4.74 7.08 30.19
CA ALA A 655 -4.56 5.62 30.12
C ALA A 655 -5.64 4.94 30.99
N GLN A 656 -6.28 3.90 30.45
CA GLN A 656 -7.43 3.27 31.13
C GLN A 656 -6.96 2.43 32.34
N PRO A 657 -7.57 2.58 33.53
CA PRO A 657 -7.29 1.72 34.67
C PRO A 657 -7.92 0.33 34.49
N GLY A 658 -7.30 -0.70 35.07
CA GLY A 658 -7.76 -2.09 34.88
C GLY A 658 -7.09 -3.16 35.74
N GLY A 659 -6.46 -2.81 36.86
CA GLY A 659 -5.96 -3.79 37.83
C GLY A 659 -4.75 -4.62 37.39
N GLY A 660 -4.11 -4.26 36.27
CA GLY A 660 -2.89 -4.91 35.79
C GLY A 660 -1.60 -4.26 36.28
N GLU A 661 -0.51 -4.38 35.53
CA GLU A 661 0.77 -3.72 35.85
C GLU A 661 0.55 -2.20 35.94
N ALA A 662 1.02 -1.58 37.03
CA ALA A 662 0.75 -0.19 37.39
C ALA A 662 -0.76 0.18 37.45
N ASP A 663 -1.63 -0.77 37.79
CA ASP A 663 -3.11 -0.62 37.83
C ASP A 663 -3.74 -0.25 36.48
N LEU A 664 -2.99 -0.41 35.37
CA LEU A 664 -3.46 -0.13 34.03
C LEU A 664 -4.25 -1.31 33.44
N ARG A 665 -5.09 -1.00 32.45
CA ARG A 665 -5.82 -1.99 31.65
C ARG A 665 -4.92 -2.52 30.54
N TRP A 666 -4.62 -3.82 30.60
CA TRP A 666 -3.82 -4.50 29.59
C TRP A 666 -4.66 -5.49 28.81
N LEU A 667 -4.75 -5.26 27.51
CA LEU A 667 -5.41 -6.14 26.56
C LEU A 667 -4.37 -7.00 25.87
N THR A 668 -4.68 -8.28 25.64
CA THR A 668 -3.72 -9.23 25.07
C THR A 668 -4.11 -9.58 23.65
N PHE A 669 -3.23 -9.31 22.70
CA PHE A 669 -3.37 -9.76 21.32
C PHE A 669 -2.31 -10.81 21.03
N LYS A 670 -2.72 -11.94 20.44
CA LYS A 670 -1.82 -13.04 20.05
C LYS A 670 -2.06 -13.33 18.59
N ASN A 671 -1.00 -13.37 17.81
CA ASN A 671 -1.11 -13.79 16.42
C ASN A 671 0.17 -14.47 15.92
N ARG A 672 0.05 -15.07 14.74
CA ARG A 672 1.14 -15.66 13.98
C ARG A 672 1.11 -15.11 12.56
N ALA A 673 2.25 -14.67 12.07
CA ALA A 673 2.42 -14.19 10.71
C ALA A 673 3.54 -14.94 9.99
N PHE A 674 3.51 -14.98 8.65
CA PHE A 674 4.64 -15.47 7.87
C PHE A 674 5.79 -14.45 7.90
N LEU A 675 7.02 -14.92 8.00
CA LEU A 675 8.20 -14.08 7.89
C LEU A 675 8.71 -14.10 6.46
N THR A 676 9.02 -12.93 5.92
CA THR A 676 9.55 -12.79 4.57
C THR A 676 10.77 -11.86 4.57
N PRO A 677 11.80 -12.11 3.72
CA PRO A 677 12.88 -11.17 3.48
C PRO A 677 12.42 -10.06 2.49
N SER A 678 11.25 -9.48 2.72
CA SER A 678 10.64 -8.48 1.82
C SER A 678 11.43 -7.17 1.79
N ALA A 679 11.94 -6.72 2.95
CA ALA A 679 12.75 -5.52 3.05
C ALA A 679 14.00 -5.52 2.14
N PRO A 680 14.92 -6.50 2.21
CA PRO A 680 16.06 -6.55 1.30
C PRO A 680 15.63 -6.76 -0.16
N PHE A 681 14.59 -7.56 -0.42
CA PHE A 681 14.07 -7.76 -1.77
C PHE A 681 13.62 -6.45 -2.44
N VAL A 682 12.81 -5.63 -1.75
CA VAL A 682 12.33 -4.35 -2.29
C VAL A 682 13.50 -3.42 -2.60
N LEU A 683 14.48 -3.30 -1.69
CA LEU A 683 15.65 -2.47 -1.92
C LEU A 683 16.48 -2.95 -3.13
N GLN A 684 16.66 -4.27 -3.29
CA GLN A 684 17.34 -4.83 -4.47
C GLN A 684 16.61 -4.50 -5.78
N LYS A 685 15.29 -4.66 -5.83
CA LYS A 685 14.50 -4.34 -7.04
C LYS A 685 14.48 -2.84 -7.34
N GLN A 686 14.52 -1.99 -6.32
CA GLN A 686 14.67 -0.54 -6.52
C GLN A 686 16.06 -0.19 -7.06
N ILE A 687 17.12 -0.86 -6.58
CA ILE A 687 18.47 -0.72 -7.15
C ILE A 687 18.49 -1.18 -8.61
N ASP A 688 17.90 -2.35 -8.92
CA ASP A 688 17.81 -2.88 -10.29
C ASP A 688 17.14 -1.85 -11.22
N ARG A 689 15.97 -1.33 -10.82
CA ARG A 689 15.24 -0.28 -11.55
C ARG A 689 16.08 0.97 -11.78
N TYR A 690 16.86 1.39 -10.77
CA TYR A 690 17.73 2.54 -10.87
C TYR A 690 18.90 2.28 -11.85
N LEU A 691 19.50 1.10 -11.80
CA LEU A 691 20.59 0.68 -12.70
C LEU A 691 20.13 0.56 -14.15
N ASP A 692 18.90 0.09 -14.38
CA ASP A 692 18.31 0.01 -15.73
C ASP A 692 18.03 1.39 -16.32
N THR A 693 17.71 2.37 -15.48
CA THR A 693 17.39 3.75 -15.90
C THR A 693 18.65 4.58 -16.15
N TYR A 694 19.73 4.37 -15.37
CA TYR A 694 20.95 5.19 -15.41
C TYR A 694 22.23 4.37 -15.66
N SER A 695 22.76 4.40 -16.89
CA SER A 695 24.03 3.72 -17.23
C SER A 695 25.27 4.64 -17.07
N GLY A 696 26.12 4.44 -16.05
CA GLY A 696 27.37 5.19 -15.88
C GLY A 696 28.21 4.87 -14.62
N ALA A 697 29.40 5.47 -14.48
CA ALA A 697 30.39 5.25 -13.41
C ALA A 697 29.96 5.50 -11.92
N PRO A 698 28.86 6.19 -11.56
CA PRO A 698 28.47 6.40 -10.16
C PRO A 698 27.80 5.21 -9.45
N THR A 699 27.62 4.05 -10.09
CA THR A 699 26.76 2.97 -9.58
C THR A 699 27.49 1.81 -8.89
N GLU A 700 28.83 1.85 -8.79
CA GLU A 700 29.61 0.79 -8.11
C GLU A 700 29.17 0.59 -6.65
N GLY A 701 28.84 1.68 -5.93
CA GLY A 701 28.33 1.59 -4.57
C GLY A 701 26.95 0.95 -4.47
N LEU A 702 26.08 1.16 -5.47
CA LEU A 702 24.76 0.54 -5.53
C LEU A 702 24.86 -0.95 -5.89
N LEU A 703 25.80 -1.33 -6.76
CA LEU A 703 26.08 -2.73 -7.07
C LEU A 703 26.62 -3.47 -5.83
N ALA A 704 27.54 -2.85 -5.09
CA ALA A 704 28.03 -3.41 -3.83
C ALA A 704 26.92 -3.54 -2.78
N LEU A 705 26.08 -2.51 -2.62
CA LEU A 705 24.93 -2.56 -1.71
C LEU A 705 23.92 -3.64 -2.12
N ARG A 706 23.65 -3.80 -3.42
CA ARG A 706 22.77 -4.85 -3.95
C ARG A 706 23.30 -6.25 -3.60
N GLU A 707 24.61 -6.46 -3.70
CA GLU A 707 25.27 -7.71 -3.32
C GLU A 707 25.15 -7.97 -1.81
N GLU A 708 25.39 -6.95 -0.97
CA GLU A 708 25.22 -7.04 0.48
C GLU A 708 23.78 -7.34 0.90
N LEU A 709 22.80 -6.70 0.25
CA LEU A 709 21.37 -6.97 0.47
C LEU A 709 20.93 -8.36 -0.01
N GLY A 710 21.80 -9.08 -0.73
CA GLY A 710 21.58 -10.47 -1.11
C GLY A 710 21.61 -11.45 0.06
N ASP A 711 22.11 -11.06 1.25
CA ASP A 711 21.96 -11.85 2.47
C ASP A 711 20.60 -11.58 3.13
N PRO A 712 19.66 -12.56 3.15
CA PRO A 712 18.31 -12.38 3.66
C PRO A 712 18.25 -12.42 5.20
N GLY A 713 19.38 -12.28 5.90
CA GLY A 713 19.45 -12.26 7.36
C GLY A 713 18.56 -11.21 8.04
N MET A 714 17.95 -10.31 7.27
CA MET A 714 16.91 -9.36 7.69
C MET A 714 15.52 -9.81 7.23
N LEU A 715 14.61 -10.00 8.18
CA LEU A 715 13.21 -10.33 7.94
C LEU A 715 12.31 -9.18 8.38
N SER A 716 11.23 -8.95 7.67
CA SER A 716 10.25 -7.90 7.98
C SER A 716 8.85 -8.47 7.92
N GLN A 717 7.98 -8.08 8.87
CA GLN A 717 6.57 -8.46 8.82
C GLN A 717 5.67 -7.42 9.49
N CYS A 718 4.50 -7.19 8.90
CA CYS A 718 3.41 -6.42 9.49
C CYS A 718 2.76 -7.21 10.64
N LEU A 719 2.33 -6.53 11.70
CA LEU A 719 1.55 -7.13 12.79
C LEU A 719 0.08 -7.30 12.36
N ASP A 720 -0.13 -8.02 11.27
CA ASP A 720 -1.40 -8.13 10.56
C ASP A 720 -2.53 -8.58 11.51
N GLY A 721 -3.69 -7.93 11.35
CA GLY A 721 -4.89 -8.22 12.14
C GLY A 721 -4.94 -7.51 13.49
N PHE A 722 -3.90 -6.74 13.86
CA PHE A 722 -3.91 -5.97 15.10
C PHE A 722 -5.03 -4.91 15.10
N HIS A 723 -5.20 -4.16 14.01
CA HIS A 723 -6.31 -3.21 13.90
C HIS A 723 -7.69 -3.89 13.82
N ASP A 724 -7.79 -5.05 13.16
CA ASP A 724 -9.03 -5.82 13.11
C ASP A 724 -9.45 -6.26 14.52
N TRP A 725 -8.50 -6.72 15.33
CA TRP A 725 -8.73 -7.07 16.73
C TRP A 725 -9.23 -5.89 17.58
N LEU A 726 -8.76 -4.67 17.33
CA LEU A 726 -9.25 -3.46 18.02
C LEU A 726 -10.71 -3.12 17.68
N VAL A 727 -11.21 -3.55 16.51
CA VAL A 727 -12.62 -3.43 16.12
C VAL A 727 -13.39 -4.74 16.28
N GLN A 728 -12.85 -5.68 17.08
CA GLN A 728 -13.43 -7.00 17.38
C GLN A 728 -13.74 -7.82 16.12
N GLN A 729 -12.82 -7.82 15.17
CA GLN A 729 -12.83 -8.65 13.97
C GLN A 729 -11.63 -9.60 14.01
N ASP A 730 -11.84 -10.84 13.56
CA ASP A 730 -10.80 -11.84 13.37
C ASP A 730 -10.74 -12.21 11.88
N GLY A 731 -9.68 -11.77 11.20
CA GLY A 731 -9.39 -12.12 9.80
C GLY A 731 -8.69 -13.47 9.62
N THR A 732 -8.29 -14.14 10.71
CA THR A 732 -7.65 -15.47 10.66
C THR A 732 -8.68 -16.60 10.68
N ALA A 733 -9.86 -16.34 11.25
CA ALA A 733 -10.97 -17.28 11.24
C ALA A 733 -11.45 -17.56 9.82
N ARG A 734 -11.73 -18.84 9.54
CA ARG A 734 -12.30 -19.26 8.26
C ARG A 734 -13.75 -19.62 8.43
N THR A 735 -14.55 -19.28 7.44
CA THR A 735 -15.98 -19.61 7.41
C THR A 735 -16.16 -21.09 7.07
N THR A 736 -16.37 -21.92 8.10
CA THR A 736 -16.72 -23.33 7.91
C THR A 736 -18.20 -23.59 7.74
N VAL A 737 -19.03 -22.59 8.06
CA VAL A 737 -20.49 -22.67 7.94
C VAL A 737 -20.88 -22.39 6.49
N HIS A 738 -21.58 -23.34 5.87
CA HIS A 738 -22.18 -23.13 4.55
C HIS A 738 -23.16 -21.97 4.60
N VAL A 739 -22.83 -20.87 3.92
CA VAL A 739 -23.72 -19.73 3.74
C VAL A 739 -24.70 -20.08 2.61
N PRO A 740 -26.02 -20.16 2.86
CA PRO A 740 -26.98 -20.43 1.80
C PRO A 740 -26.87 -19.39 0.68
N GLU A 741 -27.03 -19.79 -0.58
CA GLU A 741 -26.87 -18.90 -1.75
C GLU A 741 -27.70 -17.59 -1.63
N ALA A 742 -28.92 -17.69 -1.12
CA ALA A 742 -29.78 -16.52 -0.87
C ALA A 742 -29.15 -15.53 0.12
N THR A 743 -28.51 -16.03 1.17
CA THR A 743 -27.78 -15.20 2.15
C THR A 743 -26.47 -14.68 1.56
N ALA A 744 -25.71 -15.53 0.87
CA ALA A 744 -24.43 -15.18 0.26
C ALA A 744 -24.57 -13.96 -0.68
N ARG A 745 -25.65 -13.92 -1.47
CA ARG A 745 -25.98 -12.77 -2.33
C ARG A 745 -26.18 -11.46 -1.54
N LEU A 746 -26.65 -11.54 -0.29
CA LEU A 746 -26.94 -10.37 0.54
C LEU A 746 -25.76 -9.93 1.41
N VAL A 747 -24.94 -10.84 1.91
CA VAL A 747 -23.83 -10.51 2.85
C VAL A 747 -22.55 -10.06 2.15
N GLY A 748 -22.47 -10.16 0.83
CA GLY A 748 -21.31 -9.71 0.06
C GLY A 748 -20.09 -10.62 0.23
N ASP A 749 -18.92 -10.08 -0.10
CA ASP A 749 -17.64 -10.78 0.07
C ASP A 749 -17.17 -10.69 1.53
N ILE A 750 -16.90 -11.84 2.14
CA ILE A 750 -16.67 -11.98 3.58
C ILE A 750 -15.17 -12.07 3.83
N GLN A 751 -14.63 -11.06 4.52
CA GLN A 751 -13.17 -10.94 4.72
C GLN A 751 -12.74 -11.20 6.17
N SER A 752 -13.64 -11.08 7.14
CA SER A 752 -13.38 -11.29 8.58
C SER A 752 -14.62 -11.81 9.30
N VAL A 753 -14.45 -12.40 10.49
CA VAL A 753 -15.58 -12.77 11.35
C VAL A 753 -15.60 -11.91 12.63
N PRO A 754 -16.77 -11.59 13.19
CA PRO A 754 -16.83 -10.85 14.43
C PRO A 754 -16.47 -11.71 15.66
N GLU A 755 -15.79 -11.10 16.62
CA GLU A 755 -15.65 -11.64 17.97
C GLU A 755 -16.80 -11.11 18.84
N GLY A 756 -17.82 -11.92 19.10
CA GLY A 756 -18.98 -11.50 19.91
C GLY A 756 -18.68 -11.21 21.39
N GLY A 757 -17.46 -11.51 21.87
CA GLY A 757 -17.09 -11.45 23.29
C GLY A 757 -17.55 -12.66 24.11
N LEU A 758 -17.25 -12.63 25.43
CA LEU A 758 -17.68 -13.66 26.37
C LEU A 758 -19.20 -13.58 26.61
N LEU A 759 -19.89 -14.72 26.59
CA LEU A 759 -21.33 -14.80 26.88
C LEU A 759 -21.67 -14.36 28.32
N GLU A 760 -20.78 -14.66 29.27
CA GLU A 760 -20.86 -14.22 30.67
C GLU A 760 -19.47 -13.74 31.13
N PRO A 761 -19.12 -12.45 30.94
CA PRO A 761 -17.84 -11.94 31.42
C PRO A 761 -17.79 -12.00 32.95
N PRO A 762 -16.61 -12.28 33.56
CA PRO A 762 -16.44 -12.17 35.00
C PRO A 762 -16.89 -10.81 35.53
N ALA A 763 -17.49 -10.76 36.72
CA ALA A 763 -17.94 -9.49 37.30
C ALA A 763 -16.78 -8.49 37.42
N GLY A 764 -16.89 -7.35 36.74
CA GLY A 764 -15.86 -6.31 36.69
C GLY A 764 -14.87 -6.43 35.53
N ASP A 765 -15.03 -7.41 34.64
CA ASP A 765 -14.30 -7.50 33.37
C ASP A 765 -15.12 -6.81 32.26
N PRO A 766 -14.70 -5.62 31.78
CA PRO A 766 -15.37 -4.92 30.69
C PRO A 766 -15.19 -5.56 29.30
N GLY A 767 -14.52 -6.72 29.20
CA GLY A 767 -14.25 -7.39 27.93
C GLY A 767 -13.21 -6.66 27.07
N THR A 768 -13.06 -7.08 25.81
CA THR A 768 -12.21 -6.37 24.83
C THR A 768 -12.95 -5.10 24.36
N PRO A 769 -12.41 -3.88 24.56
CA PRO A 769 -13.09 -2.66 24.14
C PRO A 769 -13.04 -2.53 22.62
N PHE A 770 -14.17 -2.15 22.02
CA PHE A 770 -14.24 -1.73 20.62
C PHE A 770 -13.60 -0.33 20.48
N GLN A 771 -12.61 -0.18 19.59
CA GLN A 771 -11.84 1.05 19.42
C GLN A 771 -11.79 1.51 17.95
N PRO A 772 -12.84 2.18 17.45
CA PRO A 772 -12.87 2.68 16.07
C PRO A 772 -11.84 3.80 15.80
N VAL A 773 -11.36 4.44 16.87
CA VAL A 773 -10.21 5.36 16.85
C VAL A 773 -9.06 4.72 17.63
N ARG A 774 -8.04 4.27 16.90
CA ARG A 774 -6.86 3.63 17.48
C ARG A 774 -6.00 4.67 18.20
N ALA A 775 -5.82 4.53 19.51
CA ALA A 775 -4.84 5.30 20.29
C ALA A 775 -4.42 4.52 21.54
N GLY A 776 -3.11 4.24 21.67
CA GLY A 776 -2.60 3.43 22.77
C GLY A 776 -1.10 3.18 22.72
N GLN A 777 -0.59 2.48 23.72
CA GLN A 777 0.78 1.95 23.70
C GLN A 777 0.76 0.43 23.87
N PHE A 778 1.68 -0.28 23.22
CA PHE A 778 1.84 -1.72 23.42
C PHE A 778 3.29 -2.11 23.73
N ALA A 779 3.45 -3.30 24.28
CA ALA A 779 4.74 -3.97 24.42
C ALA A 779 4.63 -5.45 24.06
N PHE A 780 5.71 -6.05 23.55
CA PHE A 780 5.80 -7.50 23.41
C PHE A 780 6.00 -8.16 24.77
N HIS A 781 5.18 -9.15 25.06
CA HIS A 781 5.38 -10.07 26.18
C HIS A 781 6.01 -11.39 25.70
N ASP A 782 5.68 -11.84 24.49
CA ASP A 782 6.30 -12.98 23.82
C ASP A 782 6.54 -12.61 22.35
N LEU A 783 7.71 -12.94 21.81
CA LEU A 783 8.06 -12.71 20.41
C LEU A 783 9.11 -13.75 20.01
N ARG A 784 8.78 -14.62 19.06
CA ARG A 784 9.67 -15.70 18.63
C ARG A 784 9.58 -15.94 17.13
N ILE A 785 10.71 -16.35 16.57
CA ILE A 785 10.80 -16.89 15.22
C ILE A 785 10.63 -18.41 15.32
N VAL A 786 9.75 -18.98 14.49
CA VAL A 786 9.57 -20.43 14.35
C VAL A 786 9.95 -20.84 12.93
N ASP A 787 10.82 -21.85 12.81
CA ASP A 787 11.27 -22.37 11.53
C ASP A 787 10.33 -23.43 10.94
N ARG A 788 10.59 -23.87 9.70
CA ARG A 788 9.79 -24.90 9.00
C ARG A 788 9.67 -26.24 9.75
N PHE A 789 10.57 -26.55 10.69
CA PHE A 789 10.51 -27.75 11.52
C PHE A 789 9.95 -27.49 12.93
N GLY A 790 9.57 -26.24 13.23
CA GLY A 790 9.09 -25.81 14.54
C GLY A 790 10.19 -25.52 15.57
N ARG A 791 11.48 -25.46 15.18
CA ARG A 791 12.53 -24.96 16.09
C ARG A 791 12.28 -23.48 16.35
N THR A 792 12.44 -23.03 17.58
CA THR A 792 12.20 -21.63 17.93
C THR A 792 13.47 -20.87 18.26
N TYR A 793 13.45 -19.58 17.94
CA TYR A 793 14.35 -18.59 18.50
C TYR A 793 13.51 -17.54 19.24
N ASP A 794 13.54 -17.62 20.57
CA ASP A 794 12.76 -16.74 21.45
C ASP A 794 13.50 -15.40 21.64
N ILE A 795 12.92 -14.32 21.10
CA ILE A 795 13.48 -12.96 21.17
C ILE A 795 12.99 -12.29 22.45
N VAL A 796 11.68 -12.26 22.65
CA VAL A 796 11.03 -11.77 23.86
C VAL A 796 10.28 -12.91 24.52
N ASN A 797 10.38 -13.04 25.83
CA ASN A 797 9.69 -14.05 26.63
C ASN A 797 9.46 -13.56 28.07
N SER A 798 8.79 -14.37 28.87
CA SER A 798 8.43 -14.05 30.26
C SER A 798 9.60 -13.70 31.18
N ASN A 799 10.85 -14.05 30.82
CA ASN A 799 12.02 -13.79 31.65
C ASN A 799 12.77 -12.51 31.26
N ASN A 800 12.53 -11.97 30.06
CA ASN A 800 13.32 -10.84 29.53
C ASN A 800 12.48 -9.65 29.03
N TYR A 801 11.14 -9.73 28.97
CA TYR A 801 10.30 -8.67 28.38
C TYR A 801 10.50 -7.27 29.01
N GLU A 802 10.85 -7.19 30.31
CA GLU A 802 11.21 -5.94 31.00
C GLU A 802 12.60 -5.38 30.65
N GLN A 803 13.45 -6.17 30.01
CA GLN A 803 14.83 -5.82 29.66
C GLN A 803 14.99 -5.49 28.17
N VAL A 804 13.93 -5.67 27.38
CA VAL A 804 13.92 -5.37 25.95
C VAL A 804 13.99 -3.87 25.75
N SER A 805 14.90 -3.43 24.87
CA SER A 805 14.96 -2.05 24.39
C SER A 805 14.79 -2.08 22.88
N LEU A 806 13.73 -1.43 22.38
CA LEU A 806 13.40 -1.43 20.96
C LEU A 806 14.08 -0.28 20.23
N THR A 807 14.40 -0.48 18.95
CA THR A 807 14.68 0.63 18.05
C THR A 807 13.36 1.10 17.44
N LEU A 808 12.91 2.31 17.79
CA LEU A 808 11.63 2.85 17.31
C LEU A 808 11.87 3.94 16.29
N ALA A 809 11.14 3.88 15.19
CA ALA A 809 10.98 5.01 14.29
C ALA A 809 10.17 6.13 14.94
N GLU A 810 10.24 7.33 14.39
CA GLU A 810 9.65 8.52 15.02
C GLU A 810 8.12 8.42 15.17
N SER A 811 7.44 7.78 14.21
CA SER A 811 5.98 7.64 14.20
C SER A 811 5.41 6.75 15.31
N VAL A 812 6.24 5.86 15.86
CA VAL A 812 5.84 4.88 16.88
C VAL A 812 6.58 5.03 18.21
N ALA A 813 7.40 6.07 18.33
CA ALA A 813 8.12 6.38 19.57
C ALA A 813 7.17 6.99 20.62
N PRO A 814 7.16 6.50 21.87
CA PRO A 814 6.36 7.10 22.94
C PRO A 814 6.75 8.56 23.23
N ASP A 815 5.75 9.44 23.32
CA ASP A 815 5.94 10.82 23.78
C ASP A 815 6.14 10.90 25.29
N SER A 816 5.53 9.96 26.01
CA SER A 816 5.50 9.88 27.47
C SER A 816 5.36 8.43 27.91
N VAL A 817 5.84 8.12 29.11
CA VAL A 817 5.64 6.81 29.72
C VAL A 817 4.18 6.66 30.17
N LEU A 818 3.64 5.45 30.07
CA LEU A 818 2.26 5.15 30.51
C LEU A 818 2.06 5.44 32.01
N ASP A 819 3.05 5.04 32.81
CA ASP A 819 3.12 5.25 34.25
C ASP A 819 4.60 5.23 34.68
N GLU A 820 4.95 5.99 35.72
CA GLU A 820 6.32 6.07 36.25
C GLU A 820 6.75 4.80 37.00
N ASP A 821 5.80 4.01 37.51
CA ASP A 821 6.05 2.76 38.24
C ASP A 821 6.35 1.57 37.31
N LEU A 822 6.20 1.72 35.99
CA LEU A 822 6.47 0.67 35.01
C LEU A 822 7.98 0.41 34.86
N ILE A 823 8.36 -0.86 34.86
CA ILE A 823 9.74 -1.30 34.62
C ILE A 823 9.95 -1.50 33.13
N GLY A 824 11.13 -1.14 32.62
CA GLY A 824 11.51 -1.44 31.24
C GLY A 824 10.81 -0.57 30.21
N THR A 825 10.59 0.71 30.51
CA THR A 825 9.82 1.64 29.66
C THR A 825 10.30 1.76 28.20
N ALA A 826 11.55 1.38 27.90
CA ALA A 826 12.10 1.30 26.55
C ALA A 826 11.51 0.18 25.66
N ARG A 827 10.62 -0.66 26.21
CA ARG A 827 9.90 -1.72 25.48
C ARG A 827 8.59 -1.26 24.82
N PHE A 828 8.11 -0.06 25.16
CA PHE A 828 6.81 0.42 24.72
C PHE A 828 6.85 1.08 23.34
N VAL A 829 5.81 0.82 22.57
CA VAL A 829 5.56 1.35 21.22
C VAL A 829 4.27 2.14 21.28
N GLN A 830 4.24 3.36 20.76
CA GLN A 830 3.07 4.23 20.79
C GLN A 830 2.37 4.27 19.44
N LEU A 831 1.05 4.15 19.46
CA LEU A 831 0.18 4.31 18.30
C LEU A 831 -0.69 5.54 18.50
N GLY A 832 -0.45 6.57 17.69
CA GLY A 832 -1.23 7.80 17.70
C GLY A 832 -2.67 7.62 17.18
N PRO A 833 -3.58 8.57 17.51
CA PRO A 833 -4.98 8.56 17.12
C PRO A 833 -5.13 8.44 15.60
N ARG A 834 -5.76 7.37 15.12
CA ARG A 834 -6.15 7.20 13.71
C ARG A 834 -7.50 6.51 13.59
N LEU A 835 -8.27 6.89 12.58
CA LEU A 835 -9.58 6.27 12.27
C LEU A 835 -9.34 4.90 11.64
N LEU A 836 -9.87 3.84 12.26
CA LEU A 836 -9.81 2.48 11.67
C LEU A 836 -10.86 2.29 10.56
N GLN A 837 -11.87 3.16 10.53
CA GLN A 837 -12.73 3.31 9.36
C GLN A 837 -11.98 4.05 8.26
N GLY A 838 -12.09 3.57 7.01
CA GLY A 838 -11.59 4.30 5.84
C GLY A 838 -12.13 5.73 5.81
N ALA A 839 -11.26 6.71 5.58
CA ALA A 839 -11.63 8.11 5.47
C ALA A 839 -10.68 8.87 4.53
N ARG A 840 -11.07 10.08 4.11
CA ARG A 840 -10.22 10.97 3.29
C ARG A 840 -10.40 12.42 3.68
N VAL A 841 -9.35 13.22 3.57
CA VAL A 841 -9.45 14.68 3.64
C VAL A 841 -9.96 15.16 2.29
N ARG A 842 -10.91 16.10 2.29
CA ARG A 842 -11.47 16.67 1.07
C ARG A 842 -11.10 18.13 1.02
N LEU A 843 -10.08 18.45 0.24
CA LEU A 843 -9.72 19.82 -0.12
C LEU A 843 -9.98 20.01 -1.61
N GLU A 844 -11.14 20.55 -1.95
CA GLU A 844 -11.59 20.65 -3.34
C GLU A 844 -11.93 22.09 -3.72
N THR A 845 -11.59 22.47 -4.94
CA THR A 845 -12.02 23.74 -5.51
C THR A 845 -13.53 23.72 -5.78
N VAL A 846 -14.20 24.83 -5.47
CA VAL A 846 -15.63 25.02 -5.67
C VAL A 846 -15.89 26.27 -6.49
N ARG A 847 -17.03 26.30 -7.18
CA ARG A 847 -17.44 27.40 -8.03
C ARG A 847 -17.46 28.72 -7.25
N ALA A 848 -16.84 29.75 -7.81
CA ALA A 848 -16.60 30.99 -7.10
C ALA A 848 -17.85 31.84 -6.87
N VAL A 849 -18.96 31.60 -7.59
CA VAL A 849 -20.16 32.43 -7.44
C VAL A 849 -21.07 31.96 -6.31
N ASP A 850 -21.16 30.65 -6.07
CA ASP A 850 -22.15 30.08 -5.14
C ASP A 850 -21.64 28.89 -4.32
N GLY A 851 -20.37 28.52 -4.45
CA GLY A 851 -19.75 27.44 -3.69
C GLY A 851 -20.19 26.04 -4.09
N GLN A 852 -20.91 25.86 -5.21
CA GLN A 852 -21.23 24.52 -5.70
C GLN A 852 -20.00 23.82 -6.31
N ARG A 853 -20.07 22.50 -6.46
CA ARG A 853 -19.00 21.72 -7.09
C ARG A 853 -18.81 22.14 -8.54
N LEU A 854 -17.56 22.17 -8.99
CA LEU A 854 -17.21 22.42 -10.38
C LEU A 854 -17.57 21.26 -11.28
N SER A 855 -17.89 21.57 -12.54
CA SER A 855 -17.83 20.59 -13.61
C SER A 855 -16.41 20.03 -13.77
N PRO A 856 -16.23 18.73 -14.08
CA PRO A 856 -14.95 18.16 -14.50
C PRO A 856 -14.32 18.84 -15.73
N MET A 857 -15.07 19.69 -16.44
CA MET A 857 -14.65 20.44 -17.64
C MET A 857 -14.63 21.97 -17.43
N ALA A 858 -14.57 22.43 -16.17
CA ALA A 858 -14.51 23.85 -15.78
C ALA A 858 -13.46 24.67 -16.58
N ARG A 859 -13.80 25.92 -16.94
CA ARG A 859 -12.96 26.85 -17.74
C ARG A 859 -12.94 28.27 -17.17
N ALA A 860 -11.86 29.02 -17.37
CA ALA A 860 -11.65 30.31 -16.72
C ALA A 860 -12.67 31.37 -17.18
N ALA A 861 -12.98 31.42 -18.48
CA ALA A 861 -13.93 32.38 -19.06
C ALA A 861 -15.42 32.07 -18.80
N THR A 862 -15.74 31.06 -17.97
CA THR A 862 -17.13 30.65 -17.68
C THR A 862 -17.49 30.93 -16.23
N THR A 863 -18.79 30.91 -15.90
CA THR A 863 -19.25 30.94 -14.50
C THR A 863 -18.88 29.66 -13.73
N GLU A 864 -18.43 28.61 -14.42
CA GLU A 864 -17.92 27.34 -13.87
C GLU A 864 -16.41 27.44 -13.60
N ASN A 865 -15.98 28.38 -12.76
CA ASN A 865 -14.58 28.53 -12.36
C ASN A 865 -14.45 28.64 -10.83
N PRO A 866 -13.32 28.20 -10.25
CA PRO A 866 -13.06 28.38 -8.81
C PRO A 866 -12.39 29.70 -8.44
N LEU A 867 -12.05 30.51 -9.44
CA LEU A 867 -11.34 31.77 -9.27
C LEU A 867 -12.32 32.86 -8.87
N ALA A 868 -12.10 33.49 -7.72
CA ALA A 868 -12.80 34.71 -7.35
C ALA A 868 -12.20 35.93 -8.05
N GLY A 869 -10.89 35.95 -8.28
CA GLY A 869 -10.17 37.01 -8.97
C GLY A 869 -8.65 36.83 -8.93
N TRP A 870 -7.94 37.75 -9.57
CA TRP A 870 -6.46 37.80 -9.57
C TRP A 870 -5.97 39.05 -8.88
N LEU A 871 -4.89 38.89 -8.12
CA LEU A 871 -4.24 39.98 -7.38
C LEU A 871 -2.79 40.11 -7.83
N LEU A 872 -2.34 41.34 -8.07
CA LEU A 872 -0.95 41.65 -8.35
C LEU A 872 -0.47 42.74 -7.40
N LEU A 873 0.66 42.50 -6.76
CA LEU A 873 1.36 43.51 -5.98
C LEU A 873 2.16 44.39 -6.94
N ASN A 874 1.80 45.66 -7.09
CA ASN A 874 2.59 46.62 -7.87
C ASN A 874 3.69 47.22 -6.97
N HIS A 875 4.91 46.71 -7.11
CA HIS A 875 6.05 47.17 -6.30
C HIS A 875 6.47 48.63 -6.57
N LEU A 876 6.11 49.20 -7.73
CA LEU A 876 6.46 50.58 -8.08
C LEU A 876 5.64 51.61 -7.29
N ASP A 877 4.34 51.40 -7.19
CA ASP A 877 3.41 52.33 -6.54
C ASP A 877 2.92 51.86 -5.16
N GLN A 878 3.35 50.68 -4.71
CA GLN A 878 2.87 49.99 -3.49
C GLN A 878 1.35 49.85 -3.48
N THR A 879 0.78 49.35 -4.58
CA THR A 879 -0.66 49.15 -4.74
C THR A 879 -1.01 47.68 -4.95
N LEU A 880 -2.23 47.31 -4.57
CA LEU A 880 -2.80 46.00 -4.89
C LEU A 880 -3.69 46.15 -6.12
N VAL A 881 -3.24 45.63 -7.25
CA VAL A 881 -3.99 45.62 -8.52
C VAL A 881 -4.90 44.41 -8.53
N VAL A 882 -6.18 44.62 -8.86
CA VAL A 882 -7.24 43.61 -8.79
C VAL A 882 -7.86 43.40 -10.18
N HIS A 883 -7.93 42.13 -10.58
CA HIS A 883 -8.57 41.69 -11.82
C HIS A 883 -9.67 40.66 -11.52
N GLY A 884 -10.67 40.61 -12.41
CA GLY A 884 -11.71 39.59 -12.39
C GLY A 884 -11.16 38.21 -12.73
N PRO A 885 -11.94 37.13 -12.53
CA PRO A 885 -11.46 35.76 -12.68
C PRO A 885 -11.02 35.40 -14.11
N ASP A 886 -11.53 36.11 -15.11
CA ASP A 886 -11.17 35.99 -16.52
C ASP A 886 -9.99 36.90 -16.92
N GLY A 887 -9.36 37.59 -15.98
CA GLY A 887 -8.22 38.49 -16.19
C GLY A 887 -8.59 39.95 -16.51
N VAL A 888 -9.88 40.29 -16.59
CA VAL A 888 -10.32 41.67 -16.87
C VAL A 888 -9.93 42.62 -15.73
N SER A 889 -9.36 43.78 -16.06
CA SER A 889 -8.97 44.81 -15.11
C SER A 889 -10.16 45.41 -14.35
N LEU A 890 -10.10 45.46 -13.02
CA LEU A 890 -11.16 46.03 -12.18
C LEU A 890 -10.73 47.33 -11.50
N GLY A 891 -9.61 47.32 -10.77
CA GLY A 891 -9.15 48.49 -10.02
C GLY A 891 -7.87 48.25 -9.24
N GLU A 892 -7.37 49.29 -8.56
CA GLU A 892 -6.27 49.21 -7.61
C GLU A 892 -6.67 49.73 -6.23
N LEU A 893 -6.22 49.05 -5.16
CA LEU A 893 -6.24 49.56 -3.80
C LEU A 893 -4.91 50.21 -3.46
N ARG A 894 -4.96 51.40 -2.85
CA ARG A 894 -3.76 52.11 -2.40
C ARG A 894 -4.00 52.91 -1.15
N VAL A 895 -2.93 53.19 -0.43
CA VAL A 895 -2.95 54.16 0.67
C VAL A 895 -2.73 55.57 0.12
N VAL A 896 -3.60 56.50 0.52
CA VAL A 896 -3.49 57.94 0.26
C VAL A 896 -3.56 58.71 1.57
N LYS A 897 -3.23 60.00 1.53
CA LYS A 897 -3.46 60.89 2.67
C LYS A 897 -4.78 61.61 2.49
N ASP A 898 -5.62 61.57 3.51
CA ASP A 898 -6.84 62.36 3.57
C ASP A 898 -6.53 63.86 3.76
N ILE A 899 -7.59 64.68 3.82
CA ILE A 899 -7.45 66.14 3.96
C ILE A 899 -6.84 66.56 5.31
N ASP A 900 -6.93 65.69 6.33
CA ASP A 900 -6.40 65.89 7.68
C ASP A 900 -4.98 65.29 7.84
N GLY A 901 -4.46 64.66 6.79
CA GLY A 901 -3.13 64.05 6.72
C GLY A 901 -3.04 62.63 7.30
N ALA A 902 -4.17 62.00 7.63
CA ALA A 902 -4.24 60.60 8.04
C ALA A 902 -4.18 59.68 6.83
N ASP A 903 -3.62 58.48 7.02
CA ASP A 903 -3.53 57.48 5.97
C ASP A 903 -4.88 56.77 5.82
N ASP A 904 -5.40 56.74 4.59
CA ASP A 904 -6.69 56.16 4.22
C ASP A 904 -6.53 55.23 3.00
N SER A 905 -7.29 54.14 2.97
CA SER A 905 -7.27 53.17 1.87
C SER A 905 -8.34 53.52 0.85
N VAL A 906 -7.94 53.77 -0.40
CA VAL A 906 -8.88 54.13 -1.48
C VAL A 906 -8.83 53.15 -2.63
N TRP A 907 -9.99 52.94 -3.26
CA TRP A 907 -10.15 52.18 -4.49
C TRP A 907 -10.12 53.13 -5.69
N LEU A 908 -9.35 52.78 -6.72
CA LEU A 908 -9.32 53.50 -7.97
C LEU A 908 -9.63 52.55 -9.13
N PRO A 909 -10.62 52.84 -9.98
CA PRO A 909 -10.96 51.97 -11.10
C PRO A 909 -9.86 52.01 -12.16
N LEU A 910 -9.49 50.84 -12.67
CA LEU A 910 -8.59 50.73 -13.81
C LEU A 910 -9.32 51.09 -15.12
N PRO A 911 -8.58 51.49 -16.18
CA PRO A 911 -9.16 51.77 -17.47
C PRO A 911 -9.99 50.60 -18.01
N GLY A 912 -11.21 50.89 -18.45
CA GLY A 912 -12.12 49.87 -19.01
C GLY A 912 -12.79 48.96 -17.98
N SER A 913 -12.68 49.26 -16.67
CA SER A 913 -13.32 48.46 -15.62
C SER A 913 -14.85 48.38 -15.79
N PRO A 914 -15.44 47.17 -15.85
CA PRO A 914 -16.90 47.00 -15.89
C PRO A 914 -17.57 47.35 -14.56
N HIS A 915 -16.81 47.40 -13.47
CA HIS A 915 -17.28 47.67 -12.11
C HIS A 915 -16.43 48.78 -11.46
N PRO A 916 -16.62 50.05 -11.88
CA PRO A 916 -15.75 51.14 -11.43
C PRO A 916 -15.98 51.54 -9.96
N ASP A 917 -17.16 51.26 -9.41
CA ASP A 917 -17.51 51.51 -8.01
C ASP A 917 -17.50 50.19 -7.22
N VAL A 918 -16.60 50.09 -6.23
CA VAL A 918 -16.44 48.91 -5.36
C VAL A 918 -17.65 48.68 -4.44
N ASP A 919 -18.41 49.73 -4.16
CA ASP A 919 -19.60 49.68 -3.32
C ASP A 919 -20.89 49.41 -4.14
N ALA A 920 -20.76 49.25 -5.46
CA ALA A 920 -21.86 48.87 -6.33
C ALA A 920 -22.35 47.45 -6.07
N ARG A 921 -23.68 47.28 -6.05
CA ARG A 921 -24.32 45.99 -5.83
C ARG A 921 -24.06 45.01 -6.97
N GLU A 922 -23.96 45.53 -8.20
CA GLU A 922 -23.69 44.75 -9.40
C GLU A 922 -22.33 44.04 -9.33
N PHE A 923 -21.34 44.65 -8.66
CA PHE A 923 -20.02 44.03 -8.47
C PHE A 923 -20.10 42.82 -7.53
N GLU A 924 -20.84 42.94 -6.42
CA GLU A 924 -21.04 41.85 -5.47
C GLU A 924 -21.93 40.73 -6.04
N GLU A 925 -22.92 41.05 -6.87
CA GLU A 925 -23.74 40.03 -7.55
C GLU A 925 -22.93 39.24 -8.60
N ALA A 926 -22.00 39.89 -9.30
CA ALA A 926 -21.14 39.24 -10.29
C ALA A 926 -19.97 38.47 -9.66
N MET A 927 -19.35 39.03 -8.61
CA MET A 927 -18.09 38.54 -8.01
C MET A 927 -18.16 38.63 -6.47
N PRO A 928 -19.01 37.82 -5.81
CA PRO A 928 -19.38 38.02 -4.40
C PRO A 928 -18.21 37.91 -3.43
N HIS A 929 -17.26 37.03 -3.71
CA HIS A 929 -16.11 36.83 -2.83
C HIS A 929 -15.01 37.87 -3.04
N LEU A 930 -14.78 38.29 -4.29
CA LEU A 930 -13.82 39.35 -4.59
C LEU A 930 -14.32 40.71 -4.09
N ALA A 931 -15.59 41.04 -4.34
CA ALA A 931 -16.18 42.30 -3.89
C ALA A 931 -16.15 42.43 -2.36
N ARG A 932 -16.50 41.36 -1.63
CA ARG A 932 -16.41 41.33 -0.16
C ARG A 932 -14.96 41.48 0.32
N PHE A 933 -14.00 40.77 -0.26
CA PHE A 933 -12.58 40.91 0.07
C PHE A 933 -12.08 42.36 -0.10
N VAL A 934 -12.30 42.95 -1.28
CA VAL A 934 -11.80 44.30 -1.60
C VAL A 934 -12.50 45.36 -0.74
N ARG A 935 -13.82 45.27 -0.56
CA ARG A 935 -14.58 46.22 0.27
C ARG A 935 -14.16 46.15 1.74
N THR A 936 -14.04 44.95 2.30
CA THR A 936 -13.58 44.79 3.69
C THR A 936 -12.17 45.32 3.86
N LEU A 937 -11.25 45.06 2.92
CA LEU A 937 -9.87 45.56 3.00
C LEU A 937 -9.80 47.09 2.87
N LYS A 938 -10.61 47.69 2.00
CA LYS A 938 -10.75 49.16 1.87
C LYS A 938 -11.22 49.81 3.16
N ASP A 939 -12.19 49.21 3.84
CA ASP A 939 -12.80 49.81 5.04
C ASP A 939 -11.98 49.55 6.33
N LYS A 940 -10.91 48.73 6.26
CA LYS A 940 -9.96 48.51 7.36
C LYS A 940 -8.94 49.67 7.44
N PRO A 941 -8.29 49.89 8.59
CA PRO A 941 -7.22 50.89 8.71
C PRO A 941 -6.13 50.67 7.65
N ALA A 942 -5.54 51.75 7.12
CA ALA A 942 -4.50 51.67 6.07
C ALA A 942 -3.36 50.70 6.38
N ALA A 943 -3.01 50.52 7.66
CA ALA A 943 -2.02 49.54 8.11
C ALA A 943 -2.37 48.08 7.76
N ALA A 944 -3.65 47.74 7.57
CA ALA A 944 -4.10 46.41 7.13
C ALA A 944 -3.73 46.14 5.66
N LEU A 945 -3.92 47.12 4.78
CA LEU A 945 -3.51 47.03 3.37
C LEU A 945 -1.98 46.94 3.30
N THR A 946 -1.25 47.86 3.93
CA THR A 946 0.22 47.82 3.94
C THR A 946 0.75 46.49 4.46
N GLY A 947 0.24 46.02 5.61
CA GLY A 947 0.67 44.74 6.16
C GLY A 947 0.36 43.54 5.27
N LEU A 948 -0.78 43.55 4.55
CA LEU A 948 -1.10 42.48 3.59
C LEU A 948 -0.11 42.47 2.42
N LEU A 949 0.27 43.63 1.89
CA LEU A 949 1.26 43.73 0.81
C LEU A 949 2.62 43.22 1.27
N ASP A 950 3.07 43.62 2.46
CA ASP A 950 4.34 43.16 3.05
C ASP A 950 4.32 41.64 3.29
N THR A 951 3.19 41.10 3.76
CA THR A 951 2.96 39.67 3.97
C THR A 951 3.03 38.88 2.66
N ILE A 952 2.39 39.38 1.60
CA ILE A 952 2.43 38.77 0.26
C ILE A 952 3.88 38.72 -0.24
N ASP A 953 4.59 39.84 -0.18
CA ASP A 953 5.97 39.98 -0.66
C ASP A 953 6.89 38.98 0.06
N GLN A 954 6.85 38.98 1.40
CA GLN A 954 7.67 38.09 2.20
C GLN A 954 7.33 36.61 2.00
N THR A 955 6.04 36.28 1.83
CA THR A 955 5.65 34.88 1.61
C THR A 955 6.07 34.38 0.24
N LEU A 956 5.98 35.21 -0.81
CA LEU A 956 6.43 34.85 -2.15
C LEU A 956 7.94 34.58 -2.24
N ASP A 957 8.77 35.20 -1.39
CA ASP A 957 10.20 34.89 -1.27
C ASP A 957 10.49 33.44 -0.82
N THR A 958 9.49 32.77 -0.24
CA THR A 958 9.59 31.37 0.23
C THR A 958 8.94 30.35 -0.72
N ILE A 959 8.29 30.80 -1.79
CA ILE A 959 7.58 29.92 -2.73
C ILE A 959 8.41 29.78 -4.00
N LEU A 960 8.76 28.55 -4.38
CA LEU A 960 9.43 28.25 -5.65
C LEU A 960 8.64 28.85 -6.82
N ASP A 961 9.36 29.48 -7.75
CA ASP A 961 8.79 30.13 -8.92
C ASP A 961 9.05 29.27 -10.16
N ASP A 962 8.29 28.19 -10.30
CA ASP A 962 8.42 27.27 -11.43
C ASP A 962 8.11 27.95 -12.77
N ALA A 963 7.19 28.93 -12.77
CA ALA A 963 6.86 29.74 -13.94
C ALA A 963 8.02 30.63 -14.42
N ALA A 964 9.09 30.85 -13.62
CA ALA A 964 10.26 31.62 -14.05
C ALA A 964 11.04 30.92 -15.18
N GLN A 965 10.87 29.61 -15.36
CA GLN A 965 11.54 28.86 -16.43
C GLN A 965 10.75 28.88 -17.75
N GLU A 966 9.43 29.08 -17.71
CA GLU A 966 8.56 28.97 -18.89
C GLU A 966 7.97 30.32 -19.36
N ASP A 967 7.83 31.32 -18.48
CA ASP A 967 6.95 32.46 -18.76
C ASP A 967 7.71 33.78 -19.03
N GLY A 968 7.69 34.22 -20.29
CA GLY A 968 8.18 35.53 -20.74
C GLY A 968 7.18 36.68 -20.53
N SER A 969 6.14 36.47 -19.70
CA SER A 969 5.03 37.40 -19.52
C SER A 969 5.49 38.77 -19.00
N PRO A 970 5.14 39.89 -19.68
CA PRO A 970 5.44 41.24 -19.21
C PRO A 970 4.79 41.60 -17.86
N LEU A 971 3.81 40.83 -17.39
CA LEU A 971 3.12 41.06 -16.10
C LEU A 971 4.06 40.98 -14.90
N ARG A 972 5.14 40.19 -15.00
CA ARG A 972 6.18 40.07 -13.96
C ARG A 972 6.88 41.39 -13.62
N LEU A 973 6.78 42.40 -14.47
CA LEU A 973 7.32 43.74 -14.20
C LEU A 973 6.54 44.50 -13.14
N ILE A 974 5.25 44.18 -12.99
CA ILE A 974 4.38 44.77 -11.99
C ILE A 974 4.51 43.98 -10.70
N GLY A 975 4.36 42.65 -10.79
CA GLY A 975 4.52 41.70 -9.68
C GLY A 975 4.11 40.27 -10.10
N ARG A 976 4.32 39.29 -9.22
CA ARG A 976 3.92 37.90 -9.43
C ARG A 976 2.38 37.78 -9.25
N PRO A 977 1.63 37.18 -10.20
CA PRO A 977 0.18 37.06 -10.11
C PRO A 977 -0.23 36.04 -9.05
N LEU A 978 -1.20 36.41 -8.22
CA LEU A 978 -1.80 35.56 -7.19
C LEU A 978 -3.25 35.25 -7.51
N ALA A 979 -3.68 34.03 -7.23
CA ALA A 979 -5.04 33.60 -7.41
C ALA A 979 -5.81 33.68 -6.08
N LEU A 980 -7.00 34.28 -6.13
CA LEU A 980 -7.99 34.18 -5.08
C LEU A 980 -8.94 33.04 -5.42
N VAL A 981 -8.86 31.92 -4.69
CA VAL A 981 -9.52 30.65 -5.04
C VAL A 981 -10.56 30.27 -4.00
N ARG A 982 -11.72 29.76 -4.44
CA ARG A 982 -12.75 29.19 -3.57
C ARG A 982 -12.56 27.68 -3.42
N ALA A 983 -12.57 27.22 -2.18
CA ALA A 983 -12.39 25.81 -1.86
C ALA A 983 -13.24 25.36 -0.66
N ASP A 984 -13.58 24.08 -0.63
CA ASP A 984 -14.21 23.40 0.49
C ASP A 984 -13.20 22.48 1.17
N LEU A 985 -13.17 22.49 2.51
CA LEU A 985 -12.35 21.59 3.33
C LEU A 985 -13.23 20.74 4.26
N GLY A 986 -13.09 19.42 4.24
CA GLY A 986 -13.76 18.51 5.19
C GLY A 986 -13.05 17.16 5.36
N VAL A 987 -13.59 16.29 6.21
CA VAL A 987 -13.13 14.89 6.37
C VAL A 987 -14.31 13.96 6.10
N GLU A 988 -14.14 13.05 5.15
CA GLU A 988 -15.18 12.18 4.62
C GLU A 988 -14.95 10.72 5.03
N LEU A 989 -15.95 10.06 5.62
CA LEU A 989 -15.93 8.66 6.02
C LEU A 989 -16.38 7.72 4.89
N GLU A 990 -15.77 6.55 4.80
CA GLU A 990 -16.12 5.46 3.89
C GLU A 990 -17.37 4.71 4.41
N GLY A 991 -18.52 5.36 4.26
CA GLY A 991 -19.84 4.85 4.65
C GLY A 991 -20.23 5.12 6.11
N PRO A 992 -21.38 4.57 6.57
CA PRO A 992 -21.84 4.68 7.97
C PRO A 992 -20.80 4.25 9.00
N LEU A 993 -20.96 4.71 10.25
CA LEU A 993 -20.05 4.39 11.35
C LEU A 993 -19.88 2.89 11.55
N LEU A 994 -18.68 2.50 11.97
CA LEU A 994 -18.41 1.15 12.45
C LEU A 994 -19.31 0.88 13.66
N SER A 995 -19.73 -0.37 13.79
CA SER A 995 -20.59 -0.83 14.87
C SER A 995 -19.86 -1.91 15.64
N ASN A 996 -19.89 -1.83 16.97
CA ASN A 996 -19.39 -2.88 17.83
C ASN A 996 -20.14 -4.20 17.55
N PRO A 997 -19.43 -5.27 17.17
CA PRO A 997 -20.05 -6.53 16.81
C PRO A 997 -20.32 -7.44 18.02
N SER A 998 -20.16 -6.96 19.26
CA SER A 998 -20.45 -7.74 20.46
C SER A 998 -21.92 -8.19 20.55
N TRP A 999 -22.18 -9.30 21.25
CA TRP A 999 -23.53 -9.89 21.35
C TRP A 999 -24.63 -8.91 21.80
N ASP A 1000 -24.29 -7.96 22.67
CA ASP A 1000 -25.20 -6.97 23.24
C ASP A 1000 -25.47 -5.76 22.34
N GLN A 1001 -24.56 -5.44 21.40
CA GLN A 1001 -24.64 -4.25 20.55
C GLN A 1001 -24.94 -4.56 19.08
N VAL A 1002 -24.59 -5.75 18.57
CA VAL A 1002 -24.65 -6.10 17.14
C VAL A 1002 -26.05 -5.99 16.52
N LEU A 1003 -27.11 -6.16 17.32
CA LEU A 1003 -28.51 -6.07 16.86
C LEU A 1003 -29.03 -4.62 16.77
N GLY A 1004 -28.37 -3.67 17.47
CA GLY A 1004 -28.73 -2.26 17.53
C GLY A 1004 -28.14 -1.42 16.40
N GLU A 1005 -28.51 -0.14 16.34
CA GLU A 1005 -27.76 0.86 15.57
C GLU A 1005 -26.46 1.23 16.32
N SER A 1006 -25.46 1.74 15.61
CA SER A 1006 -24.20 2.12 16.24
C SER A 1006 -24.40 3.28 17.22
N GLU A 1007 -23.93 3.13 18.45
CA GLU A 1007 -23.93 4.17 19.50
C GLU A 1007 -22.57 4.89 19.60
N GLU A 1008 -21.68 4.66 18.64
CA GLU A 1008 -20.34 5.23 18.61
C GLU A 1008 -20.36 6.74 18.29
N GLU A 1009 -19.55 7.53 18.99
CA GLU A 1009 -19.59 9.01 18.92
C GLU A 1009 -18.35 9.64 18.24
N TYR A 1010 -17.47 8.82 17.63
CA TYR A 1010 -16.19 9.30 17.08
C TYR A 1010 -16.34 10.21 15.85
N ASP A 1011 -17.52 10.25 15.24
CA ASP A 1011 -17.85 11.20 14.18
C ASP A 1011 -18.06 12.63 14.71
N GLY A 1012 -18.27 12.79 16.03
CA GLY A 1012 -18.28 14.07 16.73
C GLY A 1012 -16.88 14.62 17.02
N TYR A 1013 -15.83 13.80 16.94
CA TYR A 1013 -14.46 14.23 17.22
C TYR A 1013 -13.99 15.21 16.16
N ARG A 1014 -13.43 16.34 16.62
CA ARG A 1014 -12.92 17.39 15.73
C ARG A 1014 -11.44 17.20 15.48
N TRP A 1015 -11.09 17.03 14.21
CA TRP A 1015 -9.73 16.80 13.72
C TRP A 1015 -9.15 18.12 13.19
N PRO A 1016 -8.14 18.71 13.84
CA PRO A 1016 -7.42 19.88 13.31
C PRO A 1016 -6.84 19.62 11.91
N VAL A 1017 -6.90 20.64 11.05
CA VAL A 1017 -6.31 20.60 9.70
C VAL A 1017 -5.36 21.79 9.55
N ARG A 1018 -4.06 21.52 9.38
CA ARG A 1018 -3.10 22.56 9.01
C ARG A 1018 -3.13 22.73 7.49
N LEU A 1019 -3.40 23.94 7.02
CA LEU A 1019 -3.26 24.32 5.61
C LEU A 1019 -1.92 25.03 5.39
N GLY A 1020 -1.22 24.66 4.32
CA GLY A 1020 0.09 25.15 3.97
C GLY A 1020 1.22 24.52 4.79
N ASN A 1021 2.43 24.58 4.24
CA ASN A 1021 3.63 24.17 4.94
C ASN A 1021 4.80 25.12 4.65
N GLU A 1022 5.15 25.96 5.61
CA GLU A 1022 6.22 26.98 5.48
C GLU A 1022 7.60 26.41 5.09
N LYS A 1023 7.84 25.12 5.36
CA LYS A 1023 9.10 24.45 5.04
C LYS A 1023 9.17 23.92 3.60
N ARG A 1024 8.02 23.80 2.95
CA ARG A 1024 7.89 23.28 1.59
C ARG A 1024 7.77 24.46 0.64
N LEU A 1025 8.80 24.69 -0.17
CA LEU A 1025 8.84 25.80 -1.11
C LEU A 1025 7.82 25.63 -2.25
N GLY A 1026 7.45 24.40 -2.58
CA GLY A 1026 6.37 24.06 -3.51
C GLY A 1026 4.96 24.18 -2.92
N ASP A 1027 4.80 24.68 -1.68
CA ASP A 1027 3.50 25.05 -1.14
C ASP A 1027 3.14 26.49 -1.52
N GLY A 1028 2.08 26.66 -2.31
CA GLY A 1028 1.68 27.94 -2.88
C GLY A 1028 0.88 28.85 -1.94
N LEU A 1029 0.59 28.45 -0.70
CA LEU A 1029 -0.33 29.20 0.15
C LEU A 1029 0.29 30.50 0.66
N ILE A 1030 -0.37 31.63 0.42
CA ILE A 1030 -0.07 32.89 1.11
C ILE A 1030 -0.89 33.00 2.40
N GLY A 1031 -2.16 32.63 2.31
CA GLY A 1031 -3.07 32.59 3.45
C GLY A 1031 -4.50 32.29 3.02
N TYR A 1032 -5.41 32.26 4.01
CA TYR A 1032 -6.81 31.96 3.76
C TYR A 1032 -7.78 32.75 4.64
N PHE A 1033 -9.02 32.81 4.17
CA PHE A 1033 -10.19 33.21 4.93
C PHE A 1033 -11.07 32.01 5.23
N ALA A 1034 -11.65 31.97 6.43
CA ALA A 1034 -12.55 30.93 6.89
C ALA A 1034 -13.78 31.52 7.60
N GLY A 1035 -14.74 30.67 7.96
CA GLY A 1035 -15.86 31.08 8.81
C GLY A 1035 -15.41 31.48 10.21
N ALA A 1036 -15.99 32.55 10.77
CA ALA A 1036 -15.52 33.15 12.03
C ALA A 1036 -15.72 32.27 13.28
N THR A 1037 -16.70 31.36 13.26
CA THR A 1037 -17.11 30.55 14.42
C THR A 1037 -16.99 29.04 14.21
N GLY A 1038 -16.57 28.58 13.03
CA GLY A 1038 -16.40 27.16 12.72
C GLY A 1038 -16.79 26.78 11.28
N PRO A 1039 -16.94 25.46 11.01
CA PRO A 1039 -17.40 24.96 9.72
C PRO A 1039 -18.88 25.27 9.47
N ASP A 1040 -19.31 25.10 8.21
CA ASP A 1040 -20.63 25.40 7.64
C ASP A 1040 -21.09 26.86 7.81
N GLN A 1041 -20.15 27.74 8.14
CA GLN A 1041 -20.36 29.19 8.16
C GLN A 1041 -19.89 29.80 6.85
N GLU A 1042 -20.52 30.90 6.45
CA GLU A 1042 -20.00 31.71 5.35
C GLU A 1042 -18.59 32.22 5.68
N THR A 1043 -17.75 32.29 4.65
CA THR A 1043 -16.40 32.82 4.77
C THR A 1043 -16.43 34.28 5.23
N SER A 1044 -15.70 34.57 6.31
CA SER A 1044 -15.53 35.93 6.81
C SER A 1044 -14.23 36.53 6.26
N TYR A 1045 -14.31 37.76 5.74
CA TYR A 1045 -13.16 38.51 5.26
C TYR A 1045 -12.56 39.44 6.33
N GLU A 1046 -13.00 39.32 7.59
CA GLU A 1046 -12.60 40.23 8.68
C GLU A 1046 -11.18 39.97 9.22
N LEU A 1047 -10.68 38.75 9.05
CA LEU A 1047 -9.40 38.26 9.55
C LEU A 1047 -8.76 37.34 8.50
N PHE A 1048 -7.52 37.63 8.11
CA PHE A 1048 -6.75 36.84 7.17
C PHE A 1048 -5.71 35.98 7.90
N HIS A 1049 -5.79 34.66 7.70
CA HIS A 1049 -4.82 33.71 8.25
C HIS A 1049 -3.65 33.56 7.28
N ALA A 1050 -2.51 34.19 7.58
CA ALA A 1050 -1.35 34.23 6.72
C ALA A 1050 -0.24 33.27 7.18
N VAL A 1051 0.55 32.75 6.24
CA VAL A 1051 1.72 31.91 6.55
C VAL A 1051 2.75 32.73 7.33
N MET A 1052 3.14 33.91 6.80
CA MET A 1052 4.11 34.81 7.43
C MET A 1052 3.55 36.24 7.55
N PRO A 1053 2.70 36.54 8.56
CA PRO A 1053 2.07 37.85 8.70
C PRO A 1053 3.07 38.95 9.11
N GLU A 1054 3.06 40.07 8.38
CA GLU A 1054 3.83 41.28 8.69
C GLU A 1054 2.90 42.43 9.09
N GLY A 1055 2.85 42.75 10.39
CA GLY A 1055 2.04 43.85 10.90
C GLY A 1055 0.53 43.68 10.69
N GLY A 1056 -0.17 44.69 10.17
CA GLY A 1056 -1.57 44.55 9.72
C GLY A 1056 -2.68 45.04 10.66
N GLY A 1057 -2.37 45.76 11.75
CA GLY A 1057 -3.41 46.42 12.57
C GLY A 1057 -4.50 45.51 13.18
N GLY A 1058 -4.22 44.21 13.34
CA GLY A 1058 -5.18 43.20 13.82
C GLY A 1058 -5.99 42.48 12.73
N TYR A 1059 -5.74 42.77 11.45
CA TYR A 1059 -6.35 42.08 10.30
C TYR A 1059 -5.65 40.75 9.95
N LEU A 1060 -4.34 40.66 10.19
CA LEU A 1060 -3.53 39.49 9.88
C LEU A 1060 -3.32 38.64 11.13
N THR A 1061 -3.37 37.31 10.99
CA THR A 1061 -3.04 36.37 12.05
C THR A 1061 -2.20 35.21 11.49
N PRO A 1062 -1.20 34.70 12.22
CA PRO A 1062 -0.44 33.57 11.73
C PRO A 1062 -1.31 32.32 11.64
N ILE A 1063 -1.08 31.50 10.61
CA ILE A 1063 -1.66 30.16 10.53
C ILE A 1063 -1.14 29.35 11.72
N GLY A 1064 -2.07 28.95 12.59
CA GLY A 1064 -1.75 28.08 13.73
C GLY A 1064 -1.56 26.63 13.30
N LYS A 1065 -1.54 25.74 14.29
CA LYS A 1065 -1.39 24.28 14.12
C LYS A 1065 -2.66 23.60 13.55
N GLY A 1066 -3.56 24.34 12.89
CA GLY A 1066 -4.79 23.79 12.29
C GLY A 1066 -6.03 23.69 13.20
N HIS A 1067 -5.94 24.10 14.47
CA HIS A 1067 -7.07 23.99 15.42
C HIS A 1067 -8.26 24.88 15.04
N GLY A 1068 -8.01 25.99 14.35
CA GLY A 1068 -9.07 26.88 13.82
C GLY A 1068 -9.87 26.26 12.66
N LEU A 1069 -9.33 25.23 12.03
CA LEU A 1069 -9.97 24.48 10.94
C LEU A 1069 -10.36 23.05 11.37
N ALA A 1070 -10.58 22.83 12.67
CA ALA A 1070 -10.90 21.51 13.17
C ALA A 1070 -12.31 21.08 12.76
N VAL A 1071 -12.39 19.96 12.02
CA VAL A 1071 -13.63 19.42 11.44
C VAL A 1071 -13.93 18.00 11.90
N PRO A 1072 -15.21 17.63 12.07
CA PRO A 1072 -15.60 16.25 12.29
C PRO A 1072 -15.44 15.40 11.03
N ALA A 1073 -15.20 14.10 11.21
CA ALA A 1073 -15.27 13.13 10.13
C ALA A 1073 -16.73 12.72 9.91
N ARG A 1074 -17.26 12.94 8.70
CA ARG A 1074 -18.68 12.71 8.40
C ARG A 1074 -18.88 11.88 7.14
N THR A 1075 -20.04 11.26 7.01
CA THR A 1075 -20.43 10.56 5.79
C THR A 1075 -20.72 11.54 4.64
N PRO A 1076 -20.62 11.10 3.37
CA PRO A 1076 -20.82 11.98 2.20
C PRO A 1076 -22.19 12.67 2.13
N ASP A 1077 -23.21 12.10 2.77
CA ASP A 1077 -24.59 12.60 2.80
C ASP A 1077 -24.87 13.61 3.91
N GLN A 1078 -23.99 13.70 4.91
CA GLN A 1078 -24.09 14.68 6.00
C GLN A 1078 -22.75 15.42 6.18
N PRO A 1079 -22.19 16.01 5.11
CA PRO A 1079 -20.87 16.61 5.17
C PRO A 1079 -20.88 17.86 6.06
N VAL A 1080 -19.79 18.07 6.79
CA VAL A 1080 -19.49 19.31 7.52
C VAL A 1080 -18.20 19.87 6.94
N LYS A 1081 -18.20 21.12 6.50
CA LYS A 1081 -17.08 21.67 5.73
C LYS A 1081 -16.73 23.10 6.12
N HIS A 1082 -15.47 23.48 5.99
CA HIS A 1082 -15.10 24.89 5.91
C HIS A 1082 -15.21 25.39 4.48
N HIS A 1083 -15.95 26.47 4.29
CA HIS A 1083 -15.93 27.25 3.06
C HIS A 1083 -14.79 28.26 3.11
N LEU A 1084 -13.77 28.04 2.28
CA LEU A 1084 -12.52 28.79 2.30
C LEU A 1084 -12.40 29.73 1.10
N THR A 1085 -11.68 30.83 1.31
CA THR A 1085 -11.06 31.59 0.21
C THR A 1085 -9.56 31.56 0.41
N LEU A 1086 -8.85 30.92 -0.50
CA LEU A 1086 -7.40 30.79 -0.48
C LEU A 1086 -6.78 31.93 -1.30
N LEU A 1087 -5.76 32.58 -0.76
CA LEU A 1087 -4.85 33.39 -1.54
C LEU A 1087 -3.59 32.55 -1.77
N MET A 1088 -3.31 32.21 -3.02
CA MET A 1088 -2.23 31.30 -3.36
C MET A 1088 -1.50 31.69 -4.64
N ASP A 1089 -0.27 31.22 -4.78
CA ASP A 1089 0.41 31.14 -6.05
C ASP A 1089 -0.36 30.15 -6.97
N PRO A 1090 -0.66 30.52 -8.23
CA PRO A 1090 -1.47 29.69 -9.12
C PRO A 1090 -0.77 28.44 -9.67
N TYR A 1091 0.56 28.39 -9.62
CA TYR A 1091 1.37 27.30 -10.19
C TYR A 1091 1.78 26.27 -9.12
N ALA A 1092 1.83 26.66 -7.85
CA ALA A 1092 2.13 25.78 -6.73
C ALA A 1092 0.86 25.17 -6.09
N ALA A 1093 1.02 24.02 -5.42
CA ALA A 1093 -0.08 23.32 -4.75
C ALA A 1093 -0.24 23.80 -3.30
N VAL A 1094 -1.45 23.72 -2.73
CA VAL A 1094 -1.69 23.97 -1.29
C VAL A 1094 -1.92 22.65 -0.59
N HIS A 1095 -1.18 22.38 0.50
CA HIS A 1095 -1.25 21.11 1.23
C HIS A 1095 -2.12 21.20 2.49
N ALA A 1096 -2.81 20.11 2.81
CA ALA A 1096 -3.60 19.92 4.03
C ALA A 1096 -3.05 18.73 4.82
N THR A 1097 -2.68 18.98 6.09
CA THR A 1097 -2.09 17.99 6.99
C THR A 1097 -2.97 17.78 8.23
N THR A 1098 -3.25 16.50 8.56
CA THR A 1098 -4.05 16.11 9.73
C THR A 1098 -3.41 15.03 10.60
N ASP A 1099 -2.36 14.35 10.12
CA ASP A 1099 -1.72 13.14 10.70
C ASP A 1099 -2.61 11.89 10.84
N ILE A 1100 -3.93 12.05 10.96
CA ILE A 1100 -4.86 10.92 10.96
C ILE A 1100 -5.10 10.31 9.58
N LEU A 1101 -4.72 11.03 8.52
CA LEU A 1101 -4.88 10.68 7.10
C LEU A 1101 -3.69 11.23 6.30
N PRO A 1102 -3.40 10.67 5.11
CA PRO A 1102 -2.33 11.20 4.25
C PRO A 1102 -2.50 12.68 3.90
N VAL A 1103 -1.37 13.36 3.69
CA VAL A 1103 -1.36 14.76 3.23
C VAL A 1103 -2.08 14.87 1.89
N THR A 1104 -3.08 15.74 1.84
CA THR A 1104 -3.87 16.02 0.63
C THR A 1104 -3.46 17.36 0.06
N LYS A 1105 -3.54 17.53 -1.27
CA LYS A 1105 -3.19 18.81 -1.91
C LYS A 1105 -4.24 19.26 -2.91
N VAL A 1106 -4.34 20.56 -3.11
CA VAL A 1106 -5.15 21.18 -4.16
C VAL A 1106 -4.26 22.07 -5.03
N GLN A 1107 -4.45 22.01 -6.34
CA GLN A 1107 -3.74 22.82 -7.32
C GLN A 1107 -4.73 23.28 -8.39
N LEU A 1108 -4.50 24.46 -8.95
CA LEU A 1108 -5.30 24.94 -10.07
C LEU A 1108 -4.89 24.21 -11.36
N PRO A 1109 -5.84 23.80 -12.21
CA PRO A 1109 -5.52 23.32 -13.55
C PRO A 1109 -4.77 24.36 -14.40
N ASP A 1110 -3.69 23.95 -15.05
CA ASP A 1110 -2.80 24.82 -15.85
C ASP A 1110 -3.55 25.59 -16.96
N ASP A 1111 -4.56 24.97 -17.56
CA ASP A 1111 -5.41 25.59 -18.58
C ASP A 1111 -6.16 26.81 -18.05
N LEU A 1112 -6.65 26.76 -16.79
CA LEU A 1112 -7.36 27.88 -16.17
C LEU A 1112 -6.42 29.06 -15.93
N VAL A 1113 -5.20 28.78 -15.48
CA VAL A 1113 -4.19 29.79 -15.24
C VAL A 1113 -3.78 30.44 -16.56
N SER A 1114 -3.44 29.62 -17.56
CA SER A 1114 -2.97 30.07 -18.88
C SER A 1114 -4.00 30.88 -19.68
N GLU A 1115 -5.30 30.56 -19.58
CA GLU A 1115 -6.36 31.34 -20.22
C GLU A 1115 -6.50 32.74 -19.59
N ALA A 1116 -6.47 32.81 -18.26
CA ALA A 1116 -6.58 34.08 -17.54
C ALA A 1116 -5.35 34.97 -17.73
N MET A 1117 -4.13 34.39 -17.62
CA MET A 1117 -2.88 35.14 -17.77
C MET A 1117 -2.77 35.86 -19.12
N ARG A 1118 -3.32 35.27 -20.20
CA ARG A 1118 -3.37 35.91 -21.53
C ARG A 1118 -4.22 37.17 -21.58
N ARG A 1119 -5.20 37.35 -20.68
CA ARG A 1119 -6.11 38.49 -20.69
C ARG A 1119 -5.72 39.60 -19.71
N ILE A 1120 -4.87 39.31 -18.74
CA ILE A 1120 -4.40 40.31 -17.78
C ILE A 1120 -3.50 41.32 -18.50
N ARG A 1121 -3.87 42.60 -18.41
CA ARG A 1121 -3.09 43.72 -18.97
C ARG A 1121 -2.26 44.38 -17.88
N ALA A 1122 -0.97 44.57 -18.16
CA ALA A 1122 -0.12 45.35 -17.29
C ALA A 1122 -0.53 46.84 -17.34
N SER A 1123 -0.78 47.45 -16.18
CA SER A 1123 -1.21 48.84 -16.06
C SER A 1123 -0.24 49.62 -15.16
N PHE A 1124 0.42 50.64 -15.71
CA PHE A 1124 1.39 51.47 -14.98
C PHE A 1124 0.86 52.88 -14.82
N ARG A 1125 0.69 53.34 -13.59
CA ARG A 1125 0.22 54.68 -13.32
C ARG A 1125 1.33 55.70 -13.60
N LEU A 1126 1.01 56.73 -14.39
CA LEU A 1126 1.98 57.75 -14.78
C LEU A 1126 1.33 59.14 -14.71
N GLY A 1127 2.04 60.08 -14.08
CA GLY A 1127 1.70 61.49 -14.18
C GLY A 1127 2.26 62.37 -13.04
N PRO A 1128 2.30 63.71 -13.25
CA PRO A 1128 1.85 64.40 -14.47
C PRO A 1128 2.87 64.27 -15.63
N LEU A 1129 2.38 63.90 -16.80
CA LEU A 1129 3.14 63.69 -18.04
C LEU A 1129 2.83 64.84 -19.01
N LEU A 1130 3.84 65.60 -19.43
CA LEU A 1130 3.65 66.68 -20.41
C LEU A 1130 3.81 66.12 -21.83
N ALA A 1131 2.70 65.81 -22.50
CA ALA A 1131 2.71 65.16 -23.82
C ALA A 1131 1.66 65.77 -24.77
N ALA A 1132 2.02 65.84 -26.06
CA ALA A 1132 1.12 66.25 -27.14
C ALA A 1132 0.55 65.00 -27.84
N GLU A 1133 -0.61 65.16 -28.49
CA GLU A 1133 -1.17 64.17 -29.40
C GLU A 1133 -0.63 64.37 -30.83
N ARG A 1134 -0.19 63.31 -31.49
CA ARG A 1134 0.35 63.34 -32.86
C ARG A 1134 -0.22 62.19 -33.67
N VAL A 1135 -0.52 62.43 -34.95
CA VAL A 1135 -0.77 61.36 -35.92
C VAL A 1135 0.55 60.90 -36.51
N ASP A 1136 0.84 59.60 -36.45
CA ASP A 1136 2.02 59.03 -37.11
C ASP A 1136 1.84 59.10 -38.63
N LYS A 1137 2.43 60.12 -39.25
CA LYS A 1137 2.35 60.36 -40.70
C LYS A 1137 3.04 59.29 -41.54
N ALA A 1138 4.02 58.57 -40.99
CA ALA A 1138 4.72 57.50 -41.70
C ALA A 1138 3.83 56.26 -41.78
N GLU A 1139 3.18 55.92 -40.67
CA GLU A 1139 2.21 54.84 -40.59
C GLU A 1139 0.91 55.19 -41.36
N GLU A 1140 0.42 56.42 -41.25
CA GLU A 1140 -0.72 56.93 -42.03
C GLU A 1140 -0.47 56.76 -43.54
N ALA A 1141 0.74 57.07 -44.00
CA ALA A 1141 1.14 56.88 -45.39
C ALA A 1141 1.32 55.40 -45.78
N ARG A 1142 1.71 54.52 -44.85
CA ARG A 1142 1.77 53.07 -45.06
C ARG A 1142 0.36 52.49 -45.22
N ARG A 1143 -0.54 52.80 -44.28
CA ARG A 1143 -1.94 52.38 -44.26
C ARG A 1143 -2.71 52.86 -45.48
N ALA A 1144 -2.53 54.13 -45.87
CA ALA A 1144 -3.10 54.68 -47.09
C ALA A 1144 -2.63 53.95 -48.36
N ARG A 1145 -1.40 53.41 -48.39
CA ARG A 1145 -0.91 52.57 -49.50
C ARG A 1145 -1.45 51.15 -49.45
N ALA A 1146 -1.75 50.63 -48.26
CA ALA A 1146 -2.36 49.32 -48.04
C ALA A 1146 -3.89 49.32 -48.20
N GLY A 1147 -4.52 50.51 -48.29
CA GLY A 1147 -5.98 50.65 -48.31
C GLY A 1147 -6.63 50.49 -46.93
N GLU A 1148 -5.85 50.61 -45.87
CA GLU A 1148 -6.28 50.54 -44.46
C GLU A 1148 -6.83 51.91 -44.00
N GLU A 1149 -7.61 51.92 -42.91
CA GLU A 1149 -8.17 53.14 -42.33
C GLU A 1149 -7.07 54.09 -41.81
N PRO A 1150 -7.33 55.42 -41.79
CA PRO A 1150 -6.37 56.42 -41.28
C PRO A 1150 -5.98 56.17 -39.82
N THR A 1151 -4.74 56.48 -39.45
CA THR A 1151 -4.28 56.35 -38.07
C THR A 1151 -4.91 57.42 -37.17
N GLU A 1152 -5.32 57.00 -35.97
CA GLU A 1152 -5.76 57.93 -34.93
C GLU A 1152 -4.58 58.72 -34.34
N ALA A 1153 -4.86 59.88 -33.75
CA ALA A 1153 -3.86 60.65 -33.03
C ALA A 1153 -3.50 59.94 -31.71
N GLY A 1154 -2.20 59.75 -31.47
CA GLY A 1154 -1.69 59.08 -30.29
C GLY A 1154 -0.81 59.98 -29.42
N VAL A 1155 -0.58 59.58 -28.17
CA VAL A 1155 0.23 60.34 -27.21
C VAL A 1155 1.72 60.16 -27.51
N VAL A 1156 2.45 61.27 -27.62
CA VAL A 1156 3.89 61.25 -27.94
C VAL A 1156 4.71 60.91 -26.70
N LEU A 1157 5.34 59.73 -26.69
CA LEU A 1157 6.15 59.24 -25.57
C LEU A 1157 7.41 58.52 -26.05
N PRO A 1158 8.50 58.49 -25.26
CA PRO A 1158 9.59 57.55 -25.51
C PRO A 1158 9.03 56.14 -25.55
N GLN A 1159 9.23 55.43 -26.65
CA GLN A 1159 8.73 54.06 -26.80
C GLN A 1159 9.45 53.15 -25.78
N PRO A 1160 8.72 52.38 -24.94
CA PRO A 1160 9.34 51.39 -24.08
C PRO A 1160 10.10 50.35 -24.91
N ALA A 1161 11.26 49.90 -24.45
CA ALA A 1161 12.14 49.02 -25.24
C ALA A 1161 11.63 47.56 -25.32
N SER A 1162 11.68 46.99 -26.53
CA SER A 1162 11.80 45.56 -26.89
C SER A 1162 11.05 44.50 -26.05
N TRP A 1163 9.75 44.68 -25.78
CA TRP A 1163 8.89 43.58 -25.34
C TRP A 1163 7.82 43.29 -26.40
N HIS A 1164 7.46 42.01 -26.52
CA HIS A 1164 6.39 41.56 -27.39
C HIS A 1164 5.04 42.02 -26.79
N GLY A 1165 4.28 42.83 -27.53
CA GLY A 1165 2.99 43.40 -27.11
C GLY A 1165 2.76 44.84 -27.60
N THR A 1166 1.51 45.31 -27.51
CA THR A 1166 1.10 46.66 -27.90
C THR A 1166 0.98 47.55 -26.67
N TRP A 1167 1.61 48.73 -26.71
CA TRP A 1167 1.51 49.73 -25.66
C TRP A 1167 0.50 50.82 -26.01
N SER A 1168 -0.35 51.20 -25.04
CA SER A 1168 -1.33 52.28 -25.17
C SER A 1168 -1.34 53.18 -23.94
N TRP A 1169 -1.87 54.40 -24.10
CA TRP A 1169 -2.05 55.38 -23.03
C TRP A 1169 -3.53 55.55 -22.73
N ALA A 1170 -3.94 55.34 -21.48
CA ALA A 1170 -5.31 55.57 -21.04
C ALA A 1170 -5.38 56.75 -20.07
N GLU A 1171 -6.31 57.69 -20.30
CA GLU A 1171 -6.54 58.84 -19.42
C GLU A 1171 -8.04 59.09 -19.18
N PRO A 1172 -8.44 59.68 -18.04
CA PRO A 1172 -9.84 59.95 -17.75
C PRO A 1172 -10.37 61.15 -18.57
N ARG A 1173 -11.59 61.04 -19.08
CA ARG A 1173 -12.28 62.04 -19.91
C ARG A 1173 -13.50 62.57 -19.17
N GLY A 1174 -13.38 63.76 -18.56
CA GLY A 1174 -14.49 64.44 -17.89
C GLY A 1174 -14.71 63.98 -16.44
N SER A 1175 -15.12 62.72 -16.22
CA SER A 1175 -15.20 62.09 -14.89
C SER A 1175 -14.09 61.05 -14.68
N GLU A 1176 -13.72 60.76 -13.44
CA GLU A 1176 -12.65 59.81 -13.08
C GLU A 1176 -12.95 58.35 -13.51
N THR A 1177 -14.17 58.05 -13.94
CA THR A 1177 -14.61 56.71 -14.36
C THR A 1177 -14.74 56.51 -15.87
N GLU A 1178 -14.68 57.59 -16.67
CA GLU A 1178 -14.78 57.52 -18.14
C GLU A 1178 -13.37 57.59 -18.72
N TRP A 1179 -12.90 56.54 -19.39
CA TRP A 1179 -11.53 56.44 -19.89
C TRP A 1179 -11.47 56.58 -21.42
N VAL A 1180 -10.45 57.26 -21.92
CA VAL A 1180 -10.06 57.23 -23.34
C VAL A 1180 -8.70 56.55 -23.46
N GLU A 1181 -8.60 55.58 -24.38
CA GLU A 1181 -7.36 54.87 -24.70
C GLU A 1181 -6.83 55.40 -26.04
N LEU A 1182 -5.55 55.77 -26.05
CA LEU A 1182 -4.86 56.41 -27.17
C LEU A 1182 -3.61 55.57 -27.53
N PRO A 1183 -3.29 55.38 -28.82
CA PRO A 1183 -2.06 54.69 -29.21
C PRO A 1183 -0.82 55.51 -28.80
N ILE A 1184 0.33 54.87 -28.65
CA ILE A 1184 1.59 55.56 -28.39
C ILE A 1184 2.29 55.88 -29.71
N VAL A 1185 2.66 57.15 -29.88
CA VAL A 1185 3.52 57.59 -30.98
C VAL A 1185 4.94 57.81 -30.46
N PRO A 1186 5.97 57.18 -31.07
CA PRO A 1186 7.35 57.33 -30.60
C PRO A 1186 7.81 58.79 -30.64
N ALA A 1187 8.39 59.25 -29.53
CA ALA A 1187 9.08 60.53 -29.50
C ALA A 1187 10.32 60.49 -30.42
N ASP A 1188 10.43 61.48 -31.31
CA ASP A 1188 11.54 61.60 -32.26
C ASP A 1188 12.30 62.93 -32.07
N PRO A 1189 13.56 63.04 -32.54
CA PRO A 1189 14.37 64.25 -32.36
C PRO A 1189 14.01 65.39 -33.33
N ALA A 1190 13.02 65.22 -34.22
CA ALA A 1190 12.62 66.24 -35.17
C ALA A 1190 11.70 67.29 -34.52
N ALA A 1191 11.75 68.52 -35.03
CA ALA A 1191 10.89 69.60 -34.55
C ALA A 1191 9.55 69.59 -35.29
N HIS A 1192 8.46 69.38 -34.57
CA HIS A 1192 7.10 69.29 -35.11
C HIS A 1192 6.27 70.52 -34.76
N PHE A 1193 6.51 71.62 -35.48
CA PHE A 1193 5.86 72.92 -35.22
C PHE A 1193 4.34 72.97 -35.49
N GLY A 1194 3.75 71.90 -36.02
CA GLY A 1194 2.32 71.79 -36.34
C GLY A 1194 1.51 70.91 -35.39
N ASP A 1195 2.16 70.34 -34.37
CA ASP A 1195 1.48 69.52 -33.37
C ASP A 1195 0.63 70.39 -32.42
N PRO A 1196 -0.43 69.83 -31.82
CA PRO A 1196 -1.14 70.43 -30.68
C PRO A 1196 -0.18 70.84 -29.55
N GLN A 1197 -0.57 71.82 -28.73
CA GLN A 1197 0.19 72.13 -27.52
C GLN A 1197 0.24 70.91 -26.60
N ALA A 1198 1.41 70.64 -26.01
CA ALA A 1198 1.54 69.58 -25.01
C ALA A 1198 0.70 69.92 -23.77
N GLU A 1199 -0.08 68.95 -23.31
CA GLU A 1199 -0.95 69.06 -22.15
C GLU A 1199 -0.38 68.22 -21.00
N ALA A 1200 -0.65 68.63 -19.76
CA ALA A 1200 -0.32 67.82 -18.59
C ALA A 1200 -1.37 66.71 -18.45
N ARG A 1201 -0.96 65.48 -18.72
CA ARG A 1201 -1.79 64.29 -18.74
C ARG A 1201 -1.53 63.44 -17.49
N TYR A 1202 -2.58 62.79 -17.01
CA TYR A 1202 -2.52 61.85 -15.89
C TYR A 1202 -3.31 60.61 -16.27
N GLY A 1203 -2.74 59.44 -16.09
CA GLY A 1203 -3.37 58.22 -16.60
C GLY A 1203 -2.55 56.96 -16.34
N TYR A 1204 -2.85 55.94 -17.13
CA TYR A 1204 -2.18 54.65 -17.11
C TYR A 1204 -1.52 54.38 -18.46
N LEU A 1205 -0.30 53.87 -18.41
CA LEU A 1205 0.36 53.22 -19.53
C LEU A 1205 -0.03 51.74 -19.48
N LEU A 1206 -0.65 51.24 -20.54
CA LEU A 1206 -1.15 49.86 -20.63
C LEU A 1206 -0.26 49.05 -21.58
N LEU A 1207 -0.06 47.77 -21.26
CA LEU A 1207 0.61 46.80 -22.10
C LEU A 1207 -0.30 45.59 -22.33
N ASP A 1208 -0.65 45.35 -23.59
CA ASP A 1208 -1.38 44.16 -24.04
C ASP A 1208 -0.39 43.16 -24.65
N ALA A 1209 -0.25 41.98 -24.01
CA ALA A 1209 0.68 40.94 -24.44
C ALA A 1209 0.16 40.09 -25.62
N THR A 1210 -1.13 40.23 -26.00
CA THR A 1210 -1.77 39.33 -26.98
C THR A 1210 -1.63 39.76 -28.44
N GLU A 1211 -1.30 41.03 -28.70
CA GLU A 1211 -1.11 41.52 -30.06
C GLU A 1211 0.34 41.28 -30.54
N THR A 1212 0.58 40.09 -31.08
CA THR A 1212 1.63 39.88 -32.09
C THR A 1212 0.96 39.81 -33.45
N SER A 1213 1.09 40.89 -34.22
CA SER A 1213 0.72 40.94 -35.64
C SER A 1213 1.70 40.16 -36.51
#